data_AF-A0A843CKK1-F1
#
_entry.id   AF-A0A843CKK1-F1
#
_cell.length_a   1.000
_cell.length_b   1.000
_cell.length_c   1.000
_cell.angle_alpha   90.00
_cell.angle_beta   90.00
_cell.angle_gamma   90.00
#
_symmetry.space_group_name_H-M   'P 1'
#
loop_
_entity.id
_entity.type
_entity.pdbx_description
1 polymer ?
#
loop_
_entity_poly.entity_id
_entity_poly.type
_entity_poly.pdbx_seq_one_letter_code
_entity_poly.pdbx_strand_id
1 'polypeptide(L)'
;MEAQPTAGTFTPHGLPNRKRIVGSLTAILAFTLIISGQVHPTRATPTGSYFDHVVIIMMENEGIRDICNSNPPPCNGPNAPYLSSLANTYGISEQYLSLITTSAPNYYGILGASIPSDCSTSNVGACYPPLGSLTNPNLVDSLESAGLSWKGYMENQNVASGCDTGDHVPYEAVHNGFVYFQDIVGSTARCSRIVLANPTGCTVTDCTLIDDLNSGAAPNFMWLTPNDCNNMHATSGCSNGCTSGGSSTCLQDGDNYLASLVPNILNSATYTSTRAALFIVFDEGTGYCPLDHSSNDCLYAIWAGPAAQTNFSSSTPYDQYSLTKTIEANWNLPSLTNNDANATPMVEFLQTLPPDFTVETNPTSVTFDTSSTTTFAAIVNSLSGFSGTVNLSTSISPASGLNVNCNPTSISGGSGSSTCTLSSSTPGNYTVTVNGSNGSLSHSTNVNVSVTEQAFADFDVSASPASLTLSQGASGQSTLTLSSLNSFTGTVSMTASVSPSGLTASLSPASVTLSSNGQGTSTLTVASSNTSAGTYTVTVTGTSGSLSHSVGITVTITGTGGSPYALVVSYEGYVYKLYPNNTLVRMAQPVTTQLSVVAWKPDGSYALIIGNAAVLLKYDGTSLTPISTPYATTTNFLSMAWRPDGSYALIGGSGGALFTYNGTTITQIRSPYAVSFRAISWAPDGSQALLVGYFGAIYLFRYLDGQITKLTSPTSNNLGAVAWNPTGSYALLAGSGGTILKYDGTNIQTVNTAGVYNSSLTIRSVSFDPSGSYALLVGDSGLALTYDGTNLTTLPVVTSNALYSASWSSGIAYIVGGQGTLLTYSGGVLSSVQTGLNSGFRGIAWRPS
;
A
#
# COMPACT_ATOMS: atom_id res chain seq x y z
N MET A 1 -42.58 74.96 -26.21
CA MET A 1 -42.79 73.69 -26.91
C MET A 1 -42.48 72.59 -25.92
N GLU A 2 -43.32 72.49 -24.89
CA GLU A 2 -44.55 71.66 -24.78
C GLU A 2 -44.17 70.25 -24.27
N ALA A 3 -44.64 69.74 -23.13
CA ALA A 3 -45.27 70.31 -21.94
C ALA A 3 -45.12 69.27 -20.81
N GLN A 4 -44.98 69.75 -19.57
CA GLN A 4 -45.27 69.07 -18.28
C GLN A 4 -46.69 68.44 -18.25
N PRO A 5 -47.14 67.63 -17.24
CA PRO A 5 -46.71 67.70 -15.84
C PRO A 5 -46.68 66.42 -14.96
N THR A 6 -46.05 66.64 -13.81
CA THR A 6 -46.04 66.01 -12.47
C THR A 6 -47.19 65.11 -11.98
N ALA A 7 -46.81 64.12 -11.15
CA ALA A 7 -47.27 63.79 -9.76
C ALA A 7 -47.12 62.26 -9.54
N GLY A 8 -46.54 61.69 -8.49
CA GLY A 8 -46.22 62.15 -7.15
C GLY A 8 -47.00 61.30 -6.14
N THR A 9 -46.39 60.28 -5.52
CA THR A 9 -46.78 59.72 -4.20
C THR A 9 -45.69 58.80 -3.64
N PHE A 10 -45.36 59.00 -2.36
CA PHE A 10 -44.45 58.22 -1.51
C PHE A 10 -45.27 57.27 -0.61
N THR A 11 -44.84 56.02 -0.42
CA THR A 11 -45.17 55.16 0.74
C THR A 11 -44.08 54.10 0.97
N PRO A 12 -43.92 53.54 2.20
CA PRO A 12 -42.61 53.39 2.82
C PRO A 12 -42.13 51.94 3.08
N HIS A 13 -40.79 51.86 3.27
CA HIS A 13 -39.97 50.88 3.99
C HIS A 13 -40.09 49.37 3.67
N GLY A 14 -39.09 48.89 2.96
CA GLY A 14 -38.83 47.48 2.68
C GLY A 14 -37.82 46.80 3.61
N LEU A 15 -38.01 45.50 3.77
CA LEU A 15 -37.01 44.48 4.09
C LEU A 15 -36.26 44.09 2.80
N PRO A 16 -34.94 43.83 2.81
CA PRO A 16 -34.27 43.36 1.60
C PRO A 16 -34.20 41.84 1.55
N ASN A 17 -34.64 41.30 0.42
CA ASN A 17 -34.54 39.90 0.05
C ASN A 17 -33.57 39.74 -1.14
N ARG A 18 -32.91 38.58 -1.16
CA ARG A 18 -31.87 38.14 -2.09
C ARG A 18 -32.39 37.92 -3.52
N LYS A 19 -31.60 38.25 -4.55
CA LYS A 19 -30.98 37.27 -5.50
C LYS A 19 -30.33 37.92 -6.73
N ARG A 20 -29.20 37.30 -7.12
CA ARG A 20 -28.58 37.15 -8.46
C ARG A 20 -27.95 38.37 -9.15
N ILE A 21 -26.64 38.30 -9.34
CA ILE A 21 -25.95 38.68 -10.58
C ILE A 21 -24.88 37.61 -10.88
N VAL A 22 -24.78 37.24 -12.16
CA VAL A 22 -23.75 36.38 -12.78
C VAL A 22 -22.58 37.25 -13.25
N GLY A 23 -21.34 36.82 -13.02
CA GLY A 23 -20.14 37.45 -13.58
C GLY A 23 -18.88 36.66 -13.21
N SER A 24 -18.20 36.15 -14.24
CA SER A 24 -17.04 35.25 -14.21
C SER A 24 -15.83 35.76 -13.42
N LEU A 25 -15.19 34.87 -12.66
CA LEU A 25 -13.77 34.97 -12.31
C LEU A 25 -13.21 33.56 -12.10
N THR A 26 -12.34 33.13 -13.01
CA THR A 26 -11.60 31.87 -12.95
C THR A 26 -10.42 32.07 -11.98
N ALA A 27 -10.49 31.47 -10.80
CA ALA A 27 -9.37 31.32 -9.87
C ALA A 27 -9.22 29.84 -9.54
N ILE A 28 -8.19 29.21 -10.09
CA ILE A 28 -7.81 27.82 -9.82
C ILE A 28 -7.14 27.80 -8.45
N LEU A 29 -7.86 27.31 -7.43
CA LEU A 29 -7.28 26.91 -6.16
C LEU A 29 -6.88 25.43 -6.27
N ALA A 30 -5.58 25.17 -6.35
CA ALA A 30 -5.04 23.81 -6.26
C ALA A 30 -5.15 23.33 -4.81
N PHE A 31 -6.05 22.38 -4.54
CA PHE A 31 -6.04 21.60 -3.31
C PHE A 31 -4.93 20.55 -3.41
N THR A 32 -3.86 20.72 -2.65
CA THR A 32 -2.84 19.68 -2.43
C THR A 32 -3.45 18.58 -1.58
N LEU A 33 -3.74 17.44 -2.21
CA LEU A 33 -4.20 16.22 -1.54
C LEU A 33 -3.02 15.62 -0.77
N ILE A 34 -3.01 15.74 0.55
CA ILE A 34 -2.12 14.96 1.41
C ILE A 34 -2.68 13.52 1.43
N ILE A 35 -2.04 12.62 0.68
CA ILE A 35 -2.33 11.19 0.75
C ILE A 35 -1.70 10.68 2.05
N SER A 36 -2.43 10.78 3.16
CA SER A 36 -2.23 9.87 4.29
C SER A 36 -2.62 8.48 3.81
N GLY A 37 -1.67 7.55 3.84
CA GLY A 37 -1.93 6.13 3.62
C GLY A 37 -2.86 5.60 4.69
N GLN A 38 -4.17 5.74 4.48
CA GLN A 38 -5.15 4.92 5.15
C GLN A 38 -4.99 3.51 4.59
N VAL A 39 -4.62 2.58 5.46
CA VAL A 39 -4.95 1.17 5.25
C VAL A 39 -6.47 1.14 5.10
N HIS A 40 -6.95 0.97 3.87
CA HIS A 40 -8.36 0.70 3.66
C HIS A 40 -8.66 -0.60 4.42
N PRO A 41 -9.66 -0.62 5.32
CA PRO A 41 -10.16 -1.89 5.81
C PRO A 41 -10.57 -2.71 4.59
N THR A 42 -10.12 -3.96 4.51
CA THR A 42 -10.60 -4.92 3.51
C THR A 42 -12.13 -4.92 3.58
N ARG A 43 -12.78 -4.38 2.55
CA ARG A 43 -14.25 -4.35 2.47
C ARG A 43 -14.71 -5.81 2.57
N ALA A 44 -15.54 -6.11 3.56
CA ALA A 44 -16.16 -7.42 3.68
C ALA A 44 -16.88 -7.75 2.37
N THR A 45 -16.72 -8.99 1.89
CA THR A 45 -17.40 -9.48 0.69
C THR A 45 -18.90 -9.20 0.82
N PRO A 46 -19.56 -8.59 -0.19
CA PRO A 46 -21.00 -8.34 -0.11
C PRO A 46 -21.74 -9.67 0.08
N THR A 47 -22.55 -9.76 1.13
CA THR A 47 -23.27 -10.98 1.48
C THR A 47 -24.61 -11.07 0.76
N GLY A 48 -25.02 -12.26 0.34
CA GLY A 48 -26.34 -12.49 -0.24
C GLY A 48 -27.38 -12.89 0.81
N SER A 49 -28.65 -12.91 0.42
CA SER A 49 -29.75 -13.33 1.30
C SER A 49 -29.69 -14.83 1.60
N TYR A 50 -29.29 -15.64 0.62
CA TYR A 50 -29.26 -17.10 0.67
C TYR A 50 -27.83 -17.66 0.56
N PHE A 51 -27.03 -17.13 -0.38
CA PHE A 51 -25.62 -17.51 -0.58
C PHE A 51 -24.74 -16.28 -0.84
N ASP A 52 -23.47 -16.37 -0.43
CA ASP A 52 -22.44 -15.35 -0.66
C ASP A 52 -21.66 -15.61 -1.96
N HIS A 53 -21.60 -16.88 -2.38
CA HIS A 53 -20.95 -17.35 -3.60
C HIS A 53 -21.85 -18.35 -4.33
N VAL A 54 -21.88 -18.29 -5.66
CA VAL A 54 -22.56 -19.29 -6.49
C VAL A 54 -21.67 -19.76 -7.65
N VAL A 55 -21.65 -21.07 -7.87
CA VAL A 55 -21.12 -21.68 -9.10
C VAL A 55 -22.31 -22.17 -9.93
N ILE A 56 -22.40 -21.73 -11.18
CA ILE A 56 -23.33 -22.24 -12.19
C ILE A 56 -22.53 -23.12 -13.14
N ILE A 57 -22.96 -24.37 -13.33
CA ILE A 57 -22.42 -25.27 -14.37
C ILE A 57 -23.53 -25.49 -15.39
N MET A 58 -23.26 -25.09 -16.63
CA MET A 58 -24.18 -25.22 -17.76
C MET A 58 -23.74 -26.38 -18.65
N MET A 59 -24.51 -27.46 -18.65
CA MET A 59 -24.29 -28.68 -19.44
C MET A 59 -25.15 -28.65 -20.72
N GLU A 60 -24.91 -29.59 -21.64
CA GLU A 60 -25.56 -29.64 -22.96
C GLU A 60 -26.49 -30.86 -23.12
N ASN A 61 -27.64 -30.61 -23.78
CA ASN A 61 -28.51 -31.54 -24.50
C ASN A 61 -29.08 -32.75 -23.76
N GLU A 62 -29.38 -32.65 -22.46
CA GLU A 62 -30.03 -33.72 -21.72
C GLU A 62 -31.21 -33.23 -20.87
N GLY A 63 -32.37 -33.85 -21.09
CA GLY A 63 -33.55 -33.64 -20.28
C GLY A 63 -33.44 -34.35 -18.94
N ILE A 64 -34.35 -34.01 -18.03
CA ILE A 64 -34.39 -34.63 -16.69
C ILE A 64 -34.55 -36.15 -16.75
N ARG A 65 -35.22 -36.67 -17.79
CA ARG A 65 -35.44 -38.10 -18.02
C ARG A 65 -34.21 -38.83 -18.51
N ASP A 66 -33.35 -38.16 -19.27
CA ASP A 66 -32.13 -38.76 -19.80
C ASP A 66 -31.14 -39.01 -18.66
N ILE A 67 -31.05 -38.05 -17.74
CA ILE A 67 -30.26 -38.16 -16.51
C ILE A 67 -30.90 -39.12 -15.50
N CYS A 68 -32.19 -38.97 -15.19
CA CYS A 68 -32.80 -39.72 -14.07
C CYS A 68 -33.38 -41.08 -14.43
N ASN A 69 -33.61 -41.38 -15.71
CA ASN A 69 -34.27 -42.61 -16.22
C ASN A 69 -35.68 -42.91 -15.63
N SER A 70 -36.15 -42.10 -14.68
CA SER A 70 -37.47 -42.11 -14.04
C SER A 70 -37.83 -40.67 -13.65
N ASN A 71 -39.08 -40.43 -13.25
CA ASN A 71 -39.49 -39.12 -12.73
C ASN A 71 -38.91 -38.98 -11.31
N PRO A 72 -38.04 -37.99 -11.03
CA PRO A 72 -37.53 -37.77 -9.69
C PRO A 72 -38.59 -37.08 -8.81
N PRO A 73 -38.53 -37.26 -7.47
CA PRO A 73 -37.67 -38.17 -6.71
C PRO A 73 -38.26 -39.60 -6.59
N PRO A 74 -37.43 -40.68 -6.61
CA PRO A 74 -35.98 -40.67 -6.76
C PRO A 74 -35.50 -40.62 -8.23
N CYS A 75 -34.34 -40.01 -8.43
CA CYS A 75 -33.56 -40.05 -9.67
C CYS A 75 -32.73 -41.36 -9.71
N ASN A 76 -32.81 -42.16 -10.77
CA ASN A 76 -32.18 -43.49 -10.86
C ASN A 76 -31.52 -43.77 -12.23
N GLY A 77 -30.75 -42.81 -12.74
CA GLY A 77 -30.03 -42.92 -14.00
C GLY A 77 -28.90 -43.95 -13.94
N PRO A 78 -28.95 -45.05 -14.71
CA PRO A 78 -27.86 -46.02 -14.74
C PRO A 78 -26.62 -45.51 -15.49
N ASN A 79 -26.80 -44.53 -16.39
CA ASN A 79 -25.72 -43.92 -17.17
C ASN A 79 -25.20 -42.61 -16.55
N ALA A 80 -25.92 -42.05 -15.59
CA ALA A 80 -25.52 -40.84 -14.85
C ALA A 80 -25.70 -41.04 -13.32
N PRO A 81 -25.02 -42.05 -12.73
CA PRO A 81 -25.19 -42.38 -11.32
C PRO A 81 -24.75 -41.25 -10.36
N TYR A 82 -23.75 -40.44 -10.71
CA TYR A 82 -23.30 -39.35 -9.86
C TYR A 82 -24.32 -38.21 -9.79
N LEU A 83 -24.81 -37.73 -10.94
CA LEU A 83 -25.90 -36.76 -11.01
C LEU A 83 -27.17 -37.29 -10.34
N SER A 84 -27.49 -38.57 -10.52
CA SER A 84 -28.62 -39.20 -9.82
C SER A 84 -28.46 -39.15 -8.30
N SER A 85 -27.25 -39.45 -7.80
CA SER A 85 -26.94 -39.34 -6.37
C SER A 85 -27.05 -37.90 -5.88
N LEU A 86 -26.61 -36.91 -6.67
CA LEU A 86 -26.61 -35.51 -6.29
C LEU A 86 -28.04 -34.96 -6.17
N ALA A 87 -28.91 -35.30 -7.13
CA ALA A 87 -30.34 -34.99 -7.11
C ALA A 87 -31.06 -35.57 -5.89
N ASN A 88 -30.76 -36.83 -5.53
CA ASN A 88 -31.37 -37.48 -4.38
C ASN A 88 -30.83 -36.95 -3.04
N THR A 89 -29.63 -36.37 -3.02
CA THR A 89 -28.99 -35.83 -1.81
C THR A 89 -29.44 -34.40 -1.52
N TYR A 90 -29.51 -33.56 -2.56
CA TYR A 90 -29.79 -32.13 -2.43
C TYR A 90 -31.19 -31.76 -2.92
N GLY A 91 -31.31 -30.70 -3.73
CA GLY A 91 -32.57 -30.20 -4.24
C GLY A 91 -32.68 -30.38 -5.76
N ILE A 92 -33.73 -31.05 -6.24
CA ILE A 92 -34.02 -31.20 -7.69
C ILE A 92 -35.35 -30.55 -8.09
N SER A 93 -35.37 -29.81 -9.19
CA SER A 93 -36.62 -29.34 -9.80
C SER A 93 -37.25 -30.44 -10.64
N GLU A 94 -38.53 -30.69 -10.42
CA GLU A 94 -39.31 -31.68 -11.20
C GLU A 94 -39.81 -31.10 -12.52
N GLN A 95 -39.75 -29.76 -12.69
CA GLN A 95 -40.22 -29.05 -13.88
C GLN A 95 -39.43 -27.74 -14.08
N TYR A 96 -38.20 -27.87 -14.59
CA TYR A 96 -37.37 -26.75 -15.01
C TYR A 96 -37.27 -26.72 -16.55
N LEU A 97 -37.73 -25.67 -17.22
CA LEU A 97 -37.83 -25.63 -18.68
C LEU A 97 -36.67 -24.88 -19.35
N SER A 98 -36.28 -25.36 -20.53
CA SER A 98 -35.49 -24.55 -21.47
C SER A 98 -36.31 -23.36 -21.98
N LEU A 99 -35.65 -22.28 -22.39
CA LEU A 99 -36.31 -21.15 -23.06
C LEU A 99 -36.77 -21.55 -24.46
N ILE A 100 -35.97 -22.39 -25.08
CA ILE A 100 -36.14 -22.95 -26.41
C ILE A 100 -35.23 -24.16 -26.53
N THR A 101 -35.61 -25.12 -27.38
CA THR A 101 -34.80 -26.28 -27.77
C THR A 101 -33.71 -25.89 -28.78
N THR A 102 -32.96 -24.83 -28.45
CA THR A 102 -31.74 -24.43 -29.16
C THR A 102 -30.74 -23.94 -28.13
N SER A 103 -29.49 -24.42 -28.19
CA SER A 103 -28.49 -24.23 -27.13
C SER A 103 -28.24 -22.76 -26.74
N ALA A 104 -27.68 -21.96 -27.65
CA ALA A 104 -27.19 -20.61 -27.36
C ALA A 104 -28.16 -19.67 -26.60
N PRO A 105 -29.46 -19.59 -26.97
CA PRO A 105 -30.46 -18.83 -26.22
C PRO A 105 -30.55 -19.15 -24.73
N ASN A 106 -30.30 -20.37 -24.31
CA ASN A 106 -30.37 -20.76 -22.91
C ASN A 106 -29.16 -20.20 -22.12
N TYR A 107 -28.01 -20.00 -22.76
CA TYR A 107 -26.82 -19.40 -22.14
C TYR A 107 -26.96 -17.89 -21.97
N TYR A 108 -27.09 -17.16 -23.09
CA TYR A 108 -27.20 -15.70 -23.04
C TYR A 108 -28.56 -15.24 -22.51
N GLY A 109 -29.59 -16.09 -22.56
CA GLY A 109 -30.91 -15.83 -22.00
C GLY A 109 -30.90 -15.79 -20.47
N ILE A 110 -30.11 -16.63 -19.80
CA ILE A 110 -29.87 -16.49 -18.35
C ILE A 110 -29.14 -15.16 -18.08
N LEU A 111 -28.07 -14.88 -18.82
CA LEU A 111 -27.24 -13.70 -18.54
C LEU A 111 -27.95 -12.38 -18.88
N GLY A 112 -28.82 -12.35 -19.89
CA GLY A 112 -29.48 -11.14 -20.38
C GLY A 112 -30.99 -11.07 -20.08
N ALA A 113 -31.53 -12.07 -19.40
CA ALA A 113 -32.97 -12.27 -19.18
C ALA A 113 -33.83 -12.11 -20.44
N SER A 114 -33.27 -12.35 -21.63
CA SER A 114 -33.99 -12.14 -22.89
C SER A 114 -33.38 -12.92 -24.04
N ILE A 115 -34.23 -13.24 -25.00
CA ILE A 115 -33.85 -13.78 -26.31
C ILE A 115 -34.42 -12.89 -27.42
N PRO A 116 -33.81 -12.85 -28.62
CA PRO A 116 -34.34 -12.11 -29.76
C PRO A 116 -35.82 -12.44 -30.00
N SER A 117 -36.65 -11.43 -30.27
CA SER A 117 -38.11 -11.60 -30.34
C SER A 117 -38.60 -12.53 -31.45
N ASP A 118 -37.78 -12.72 -32.49
CA ASP A 118 -38.04 -13.60 -33.62
C ASP A 118 -37.31 -14.96 -33.51
N CYS A 119 -36.56 -15.19 -32.42
CA CYS A 119 -36.02 -16.51 -32.09
C CYS A 119 -37.17 -17.47 -31.77
N SER A 120 -37.25 -18.57 -32.52
CA SER A 120 -38.24 -19.63 -32.33
C SER A 120 -37.77 -20.92 -32.99
N THR A 121 -38.41 -22.04 -32.67
CA THR A 121 -38.14 -23.33 -33.34
C THR A 121 -38.42 -23.28 -34.86
N SER A 122 -39.24 -22.33 -35.31
CA SER A 122 -39.49 -22.06 -36.73
C SER A 122 -38.51 -21.08 -37.38
N ASN A 123 -37.71 -20.37 -36.59
CA ASN A 123 -36.73 -19.39 -37.03
C ASN A 123 -35.47 -19.47 -36.16
N VAL A 124 -34.81 -20.63 -36.20
CA VAL A 124 -33.62 -20.92 -35.40
C VAL A 124 -32.47 -19.95 -35.71
N GLY A 125 -32.39 -19.42 -36.93
CA GLY A 125 -31.35 -18.44 -37.29
C GLY A 125 -31.38 -17.16 -36.45
N ALA A 126 -32.56 -16.71 -36.03
CA ALA A 126 -32.69 -15.56 -35.14
C ALA A 126 -32.21 -15.83 -33.70
N CYS A 127 -32.06 -17.10 -33.33
CA CYS A 127 -31.54 -17.54 -32.04
C CYS A 127 -30.01 -17.48 -31.95
N TYR A 128 -29.32 -17.21 -33.05
CA TYR A 128 -27.87 -17.08 -33.11
C TYR A 128 -27.47 -15.69 -33.62
N PRO A 129 -27.71 -14.63 -32.83
CA PRO A 129 -27.24 -13.30 -33.17
C PRO A 129 -25.70 -13.29 -33.24
N PRO A 130 -25.06 -12.44 -34.07
CA PRO A 130 -23.62 -12.36 -34.12
C PRO A 130 -23.00 -12.13 -32.74
N LEU A 131 -21.87 -12.76 -32.44
CA LEU A 131 -21.17 -12.55 -31.17
C LEU A 131 -20.82 -11.06 -30.99
N GLY A 132 -21.00 -10.56 -29.78
CA GLY A 132 -20.82 -9.15 -29.41
C GLY A 132 -21.87 -8.18 -29.96
N SER A 133 -23.02 -8.68 -30.44
CA SER A 133 -24.07 -7.83 -31.02
C SER A 133 -25.21 -7.47 -30.07
N LEU A 134 -25.38 -8.20 -28.95
CA LEU A 134 -26.44 -7.90 -27.98
C LEU A 134 -26.07 -6.64 -27.19
N THR A 135 -26.95 -5.65 -27.19
CA THR A 135 -26.74 -4.35 -26.53
C THR A 135 -27.63 -4.15 -25.31
N ASN A 136 -28.45 -5.15 -24.96
CA ASN A 136 -29.31 -5.09 -23.79
C ASN A 136 -28.49 -5.23 -22.50
N PRO A 137 -28.96 -4.67 -21.38
CA PRO A 137 -28.35 -4.90 -20.07
C PRO A 137 -28.28 -6.39 -19.76
N ASN A 138 -27.25 -6.77 -19.01
CA ASN A 138 -27.01 -8.14 -18.60
C ASN A 138 -26.66 -8.22 -17.11
N LEU A 139 -26.59 -9.45 -16.60
CA LEU A 139 -26.38 -9.73 -15.18
C LEU A 139 -25.04 -9.20 -14.68
N VAL A 140 -24.01 -9.13 -15.54
CA VAL A 140 -22.72 -8.54 -15.18
C VAL A 140 -22.87 -7.06 -14.83
N ASP A 141 -23.73 -6.30 -15.51
CA ASP A 141 -24.03 -4.91 -15.15
C ASP A 141 -24.60 -4.81 -13.74
N SER A 142 -25.60 -5.64 -13.42
CA SER A 142 -26.23 -5.68 -12.10
C SER A 142 -25.25 -6.07 -11.01
N LEU A 143 -24.45 -7.11 -11.23
CA LEU A 143 -23.42 -7.58 -10.28
C LEU A 143 -22.38 -6.49 -10.00
N GLU A 144 -21.82 -5.87 -11.05
CA GLU A 144 -20.81 -4.82 -10.88
C GLU A 144 -21.37 -3.57 -10.20
N SER A 145 -22.61 -3.19 -10.52
CA SER A 145 -23.28 -2.05 -9.88
C SER A 145 -23.49 -2.25 -8.37
N ALA A 146 -23.70 -3.50 -7.94
CA ALA A 146 -23.80 -3.90 -6.54
C ALA A 146 -22.42 -4.10 -5.86
N GLY A 147 -21.33 -3.97 -6.61
CA GLY A 147 -19.97 -4.23 -6.12
C GLY A 147 -19.64 -5.71 -5.94
N LEU A 148 -20.37 -6.60 -6.60
CA LEU A 148 -20.13 -8.05 -6.61
C LEU A 148 -19.07 -8.40 -7.66
N SER A 149 -18.26 -9.40 -7.34
CA SER A 149 -17.24 -9.95 -8.23
C SER A 149 -17.80 -11.10 -9.06
N TRP A 150 -17.35 -11.25 -10.30
CA TRP A 150 -17.80 -12.31 -11.19
C TRP A 150 -16.66 -12.84 -12.06
N LYS A 151 -16.78 -14.10 -12.50
CA LYS A 151 -15.84 -14.73 -13.43
C LYS A 151 -16.51 -15.84 -14.25
N GLY A 152 -16.18 -15.91 -15.53
CA GLY A 152 -16.57 -17.00 -16.43
C GLY A 152 -15.39 -17.94 -16.67
N TYR A 153 -15.63 -19.24 -16.62
CA TYR A 153 -14.64 -20.30 -16.81
C TYR A 153 -15.10 -21.12 -18.02
N MET A 154 -14.26 -21.16 -19.05
CA MET A 154 -14.58 -21.87 -20.29
C MET A 154 -13.50 -22.92 -20.52
N GLU A 155 -13.89 -24.19 -20.62
CA GLU A 155 -12.93 -25.24 -20.96
C GLU A 155 -12.42 -25.07 -22.39
N ASN A 156 -11.12 -25.31 -22.58
CA ASN A 156 -10.45 -25.36 -23.87
C ASN A 156 -10.49 -24.10 -24.74
N GLN A 157 -10.96 -22.96 -24.25
CA GLN A 157 -10.76 -21.70 -24.98
C GLN A 157 -9.26 -21.42 -25.22
N ASN A 158 -8.93 -20.78 -26.34
CA ASN A 158 -7.53 -20.60 -26.77
C ASN A 158 -6.77 -19.55 -25.97
N VAL A 159 -7.47 -18.72 -25.20
CA VAL A 159 -6.89 -17.64 -24.40
C VAL A 159 -6.95 -17.99 -22.92
N ALA A 160 -5.85 -17.79 -22.21
CA ALA A 160 -5.82 -17.99 -20.76
C ALA A 160 -6.80 -17.06 -20.02
N SER A 161 -6.99 -15.85 -20.57
CA SER A 161 -7.92 -14.82 -20.10
C SER A 161 -8.29 -13.93 -21.28
N GLY A 162 -9.59 -13.73 -21.51
CA GLY A 162 -10.12 -12.98 -22.64
C GLY A 162 -11.43 -13.55 -23.18
N CYS A 163 -12.07 -12.80 -24.08
CA CYS A 163 -13.21 -13.28 -24.84
C CYS A 163 -12.72 -14.08 -26.06
N ASP A 164 -12.82 -15.41 -26.02
CA ASP A 164 -12.67 -16.25 -27.21
C ASP A 164 -14.00 -16.30 -27.97
N THR A 165 -13.99 -15.85 -29.23
CA THR A 165 -15.19 -15.73 -30.07
C THR A 165 -15.13 -16.65 -31.28
N GLY A 166 -14.16 -17.57 -31.34
CA GLY A 166 -14.02 -18.53 -32.42
C GLY A 166 -14.33 -19.94 -31.95
N ASP A 167 -15.04 -20.72 -32.77
CA ASP A 167 -15.22 -22.16 -32.51
C ASP A 167 -13.94 -22.92 -32.86
N HIS A 168 -13.52 -23.82 -31.96
CA HIS A 168 -12.42 -24.74 -32.16
C HIS A 168 -12.60 -25.95 -31.24
N VAL A 169 -13.29 -26.96 -31.76
CA VAL A 169 -13.65 -28.19 -31.04
C VAL A 169 -12.47 -28.72 -30.20
N PRO A 170 -12.67 -29.01 -28.90
CA PRO A 170 -13.96 -29.16 -28.24
C PRO A 170 -14.58 -27.87 -27.68
N TYR A 171 -13.96 -26.70 -27.89
CA TYR A 171 -14.56 -25.43 -27.50
C TYR A 171 -15.51 -24.90 -28.59
N GLU A 172 -16.74 -24.58 -28.20
CA GLU A 172 -17.69 -23.86 -29.04
C GLU A 172 -18.04 -22.51 -28.39
N ALA A 173 -17.75 -21.42 -29.10
CA ALA A 173 -17.99 -20.05 -28.62
C ALA A 173 -19.49 -19.77 -28.46
N VAL A 174 -20.34 -20.50 -29.18
CA VAL A 174 -21.79 -20.40 -29.05
C VAL A 174 -22.33 -20.83 -27.67
N HIS A 175 -21.59 -21.66 -26.92
CA HIS A 175 -21.91 -22.08 -25.54
C HIS A 175 -21.33 -21.11 -24.49
N ASN A 176 -20.65 -20.04 -24.92
CA ASN A 176 -20.19 -18.97 -24.05
C ASN A 176 -21.18 -17.79 -24.08
N GLY A 177 -22.16 -17.80 -23.18
CA GLY A 177 -23.21 -16.78 -23.13
C GLY A 177 -22.68 -15.34 -23.00
N PHE A 178 -21.50 -15.14 -22.41
CA PHE A 178 -20.93 -13.80 -22.21
C PHE A 178 -20.49 -13.13 -23.52
N VAL A 179 -20.05 -13.90 -24.52
CA VAL A 179 -19.51 -13.33 -25.77
C VAL A 179 -20.58 -12.86 -26.74
N TYR A 180 -21.87 -13.00 -26.41
CA TYR A 180 -22.95 -12.38 -27.16
C TYR A 180 -23.11 -10.88 -26.86
N PHE A 181 -22.67 -10.42 -25.69
CA PHE A 181 -22.89 -9.05 -25.21
C PHE A 181 -21.79 -8.08 -25.67
N GLN A 182 -22.21 -6.97 -26.27
CA GLN A 182 -21.33 -5.95 -26.84
C GLN A 182 -20.46 -5.28 -25.78
N ASP A 183 -21.03 -4.96 -24.63
CA ASP A 183 -20.37 -4.31 -23.49
C ASP A 183 -19.35 -5.20 -22.79
N ILE A 184 -19.49 -6.52 -22.93
CA ILE A 184 -18.51 -7.49 -22.44
C ILE A 184 -17.37 -7.61 -23.46
N VAL A 185 -17.67 -7.97 -24.71
CA VAL A 185 -16.66 -8.17 -25.77
C VAL A 185 -15.88 -6.88 -26.07
N GLY A 186 -16.56 -5.73 -26.01
CA GLY A 186 -15.96 -4.41 -26.20
C GLY A 186 -15.13 -3.91 -25.01
N SER A 187 -15.15 -4.60 -23.87
CA SER A 187 -14.45 -4.20 -22.65
C SER A 187 -13.32 -5.17 -22.31
N THR A 188 -12.08 -4.74 -22.48
CA THR A 188 -10.89 -5.55 -22.10
C THR A 188 -10.94 -5.98 -20.64
N ALA A 189 -11.46 -5.13 -19.75
CA ALA A 189 -11.59 -5.45 -18.33
C ALA A 189 -12.60 -6.58 -18.08
N ARG A 190 -13.79 -6.52 -18.70
CA ARG A 190 -14.80 -7.58 -18.54
C ARG A 190 -14.37 -8.87 -19.24
N CYS A 191 -13.84 -8.79 -20.47
CA CYS A 191 -13.29 -9.95 -21.17
C CYS A 191 -12.19 -10.67 -20.39
N SER A 192 -11.32 -9.95 -19.68
CA SER A 192 -10.26 -10.58 -18.89
C SER A 192 -10.77 -11.47 -17.74
N ARG A 193 -12.05 -11.35 -17.38
CA ARG A 193 -12.71 -12.19 -16.38
C ARG A 193 -13.36 -13.44 -16.97
N ILE A 194 -13.22 -13.66 -18.27
CA ILE A 194 -13.51 -14.93 -18.92
C ILE A 194 -12.18 -15.64 -19.07
N VAL A 195 -12.01 -16.81 -18.45
CA VAL A 195 -10.72 -17.47 -18.27
C VAL A 195 -10.75 -18.94 -18.65
N LEU A 196 -9.60 -19.46 -19.08
CA LEU A 196 -9.46 -20.88 -19.42
C LEU A 196 -9.64 -21.72 -18.14
N ALA A 197 -10.63 -22.60 -18.13
CA ALA A 197 -10.96 -23.42 -16.97
C ALA A 197 -9.88 -24.49 -16.69
N ASN A 198 -9.35 -25.11 -17.75
CA ASN A 198 -8.49 -26.30 -17.71
C ASN A 198 -7.13 -26.10 -18.42
N PRO A 199 -6.28 -25.14 -17.99
CA PRO A 199 -4.96 -24.94 -18.57
C PRO A 199 -4.06 -26.18 -18.46
N THR A 200 -3.07 -26.26 -19.35
CA THR A 200 -2.10 -27.37 -19.32
C THR A 200 -1.39 -27.44 -17.98
N GLY A 201 -1.38 -28.63 -17.36
CA GLY A 201 -0.76 -28.85 -16.06
C GLY A 201 -1.73 -28.81 -14.86
N CYS A 202 -3.04 -28.71 -15.11
CA CYS A 202 -4.04 -28.89 -14.05
C CYS A 202 -3.84 -30.22 -13.30
N THR A 203 -3.83 -30.13 -11.98
CA THR A 203 -3.73 -31.28 -11.06
C THR A 203 -5.10 -31.82 -10.65
N VAL A 204 -6.16 -31.05 -10.90
CA VAL A 204 -7.57 -31.39 -10.72
C VAL A 204 -8.38 -30.86 -11.91
N THR A 205 -9.55 -31.44 -12.18
CA THR A 205 -10.48 -30.97 -13.22
C THR A 205 -10.82 -29.50 -13.00
N ASP A 206 -10.73 -28.70 -14.07
CA ASP A 206 -10.94 -27.23 -14.07
C ASP A 206 -10.21 -26.49 -12.96
N CYS A 207 -8.90 -26.73 -12.85
CA CYS A 207 -8.09 -26.21 -11.77
C CYS A 207 -8.16 -24.69 -11.61
N THR A 208 -8.42 -23.90 -12.67
CA THR A 208 -8.57 -22.44 -12.52
C THR A 208 -9.76 -22.07 -11.62
N LEU A 209 -10.90 -22.76 -11.75
CA LEU A 209 -12.06 -22.55 -10.87
C LEU A 209 -11.74 -23.04 -9.45
N ILE A 210 -11.14 -24.23 -9.34
CA ILE A 210 -10.82 -24.82 -8.04
C ILE A 210 -9.78 -23.98 -7.26
N ASP A 211 -8.80 -23.41 -7.95
CA ASP A 211 -7.79 -22.52 -7.36
C ASP A 211 -8.46 -21.24 -6.82
N ASP A 212 -9.37 -20.63 -7.59
CA ASP A 212 -10.12 -19.45 -7.14
C ASP A 212 -10.99 -19.76 -5.92
N LEU A 213 -11.68 -20.90 -5.90
CA LEU A 213 -12.47 -21.39 -4.75
C LEU A 213 -11.61 -21.70 -3.51
N ASN A 214 -10.29 -21.82 -3.65
CA ASN A 214 -9.35 -22.04 -2.55
C ASN A 214 -8.49 -20.80 -2.21
N SER A 215 -8.63 -19.70 -2.95
CA SER A 215 -7.74 -18.52 -2.87
C SER A 215 -8.00 -17.56 -1.71
N GLY A 216 -9.14 -17.70 -1.01
CA GLY A 216 -9.63 -16.71 -0.04
C GLY A 216 -10.24 -15.44 -0.67
N ALA A 217 -10.28 -15.36 -2.01
CA ALA A 217 -10.86 -14.26 -2.78
C ALA A 217 -11.74 -14.76 -3.94
N ALA A 218 -12.43 -15.88 -3.74
CA ALA A 218 -13.32 -16.46 -4.74
C ALA A 218 -14.38 -15.44 -5.21
N PRO A 219 -14.70 -15.36 -6.52
CA PRO A 219 -15.74 -14.48 -7.02
C PRO A 219 -17.11 -14.78 -6.41
N ASN A 220 -18.00 -13.78 -6.35
CA ASN A 220 -19.39 -13.99 -5.89
C ASN A 220 -20.20 -14.82 -6.89
N PHE A 221 -20.08 -14.50 -8.18
CA PHE A 221 -20.75 -15.21 -9.27
C PHE A 221 -19.74 -15.91 -10.18
N MET A 222 -19.84 -17.23 -10.29
CA MET A 222 -18.94 -18.05 -11.10
C MET A 222 -19.77 -18.87 -12.09
N TRP A 223 -19.41 -18.80 -13.37
CA TRP A 223 -20.07 -19.55 -14.43
C TRP A 223 -19.07 -20.47 -15.11
N LEU A 224 -19.35 -21.76 -15.19
CA LEU A 224 -18.54 -22.75 -15.90
C LEU A 224 -19.33 -23.34 -17.07
N THR A 225 -18.77 -23.23 -18.26
CA THR A 225 -19.21 -24.01 -19.44
C THR A 225 -18.13 -25.05 -19.74
N PRO A 226 -18.41 -26.35 -19.53
CA PRO A 226 -17.53 -27.42 -19.98
C PRO A 226 -17.49 -27.50 -21.51
N ASN A 227 -16.43 -28.07 -22.06
CA ASN A 227 -16.28 -28.26 -23.50
C ASN A 227 -17.20 -29.40 -23.98
N ASP A 228 -17.32 -29.55 -25.30
CA ASP A 228 -18.20 -30.56 -25.92
C ASP A 228 -17.85 -32.01 -25.59
N CYS A 229 -16.65 -32.30 -25.10
CA CYS A 229 -16.30 -33.64 -24.65
C CYS A 229 -16.76 -33.93 -23.21
N ASN A 230 -17.08 -32.89 -22.43
CA ASN A 230 -17.34 -32.97 -21.00
C ASN A 230 -18.78 -32.57 -20.63
N ASN A 231 -19.46 -31.78 -21.47
CA ASN A 231 -20.80 -31.25 -21.21
C ASN A 231 -21.96 -32.20 -21.64
N MET A 232 -21.66 -33.41 -22.14
CA MET A 232 -22.59 -34.39 -22.74
C MET A 232 -23.08 -34.05 -24.16
N HIS A 233 -22.56 -33.00 -24.79
CA HIS A 233 -22.79 -32.70 -26.19
C HIS A 233 -22.13 -33.76 -27.09
N ALA A 234 -22.82 -34.19 -28.15
CA ALA A 234 -22.27 -35.18 -29.05
C ALA A 234 -21.49 -34.52 -30.19
N THR A 235 -20.17 -34.74 -30.22
CA THR A 235 -19.31 -34.24 -31.29
C THR A 235 -18.28 -35.26 -31.76
N SER A 236 -18.05 -35.29 -33.08
CA SER A 236 -17.04 -36.16 -33.69
C SER A 236 -15.60 -35.73 -33.38
N GLY A 237 -15.39 -34.54 -32.80
CA GLY A 237 -14.06 -34.06 -32.42
C GLY A 237 -13.54 -34.60 -31.09
N CYS A 238 -14.38 -35.31 -30.33
CA CYS A 238 -13.98 -35.89 -29.05
C CYS A 238 -13.44 -37.32 -29.20
N SER A 239 -12.34 -37.61 -28.51
CA SER A 239 -11.72 -38.94 -28.51
C SER A 239 -12.38 -39.94 -27.54
N ASN A 240 -13.36 -39.49 -26.75
CA ASN A 240 -14.08 -40.30 -25.75
C ASN A 240 -15.19 -41.19 -26.37
N GLY A 241 -15.57 -40.95 -27.63
CA GLY A 241 -16.56 -41.75 -28.36
C GLY A 241 -18.00 -41.23 -28.22
N CYS A 242 -18.21 -40.13 -27.51
CA CYS A 242 -19.48 -39.40 -27.47
C CYS A 242 -19.78 -38.75 -28.84
N THR A 243 -20.36 -39.53 -29.74
CA THR A 243 -20.59 -39.16 -31.16
C THR A 243 -22.06 -39.11 -31.55
N SER A 244 -22.97 -39.43 -30.61
CA SER A 244 -24.42 -39.37 -30.79
C SER A 244 -25.06 -38.87 -29.49
N GLY A 245 -25.89 -37.82 -29.58
CA GLY A 245 -26.56 -37.22 -28.41
C GLY A 245 -27.50 -38.20 -27.73
N GLY A 246 -27.72 -38.07 -26.42
CA GLY A 246 -28.52 -38.99 -25.62
C GLY A 246 -27.95 -40.42 -25.53
N SER A 247 -26.72 -40.66 -26.01
CA SER A 247 -26.10 -41.98 -25.92
C SER A 247 -25.60 -42.25 -24.50
N SER A 248 -25.61 -43.52 -24.10
CA SER A 248 -25.07 -43.92 -22.79
C SER A 248 -23.60 -43.52 -22.61
N THR A 249 -22.83 -43.41 -23.69
CA THR A 249 -21.43 -42.97 -23.65
C THR A 249 -21.32 -41.49 -23.30
N CYS A 250 -22.07 -40.61 -23.96
CA CYS A 250 -22.09 -39.18 -23.64
C CYS A 250 -22.53 -38.93 -22.20
N LEU A 251 -23.60 -39.60 -21.76
CA LEU A 251 -24.09 -39.53 -20.39
C LEU A 251 -23.05 -39.99 -19.36
N GLN A 252 -22.36 -41.11 -19.61
CA GLN A 252 -21.34 -41.62 -18.70
C GLN A 252 -20.11 -40.71 -18.66
N ASP A 253 -19.68 -40.17 -19.80
CA ASP A 253 -18.50 -39.30 -19.87
C ASP A 253 -18.74 -37.98 -19.12
N GLY A 254 -19.88 -37.32 -19.33
CA GLY A 254 -20.23 -36.11 -18.58
C GLY A 254 -20.48 -36.37 -17.09
N ASP A 255 -21.05 -37.52 -16.73
CA ASP A 255 -21.27 -37.89 -15.32
C ASP A 255 -19.93 -38.15 -14.62
N ASN A 256 -18.98 -38.81 -15.30
CA ASN A 256 -17.61 -39.00 -14.81
C ASN A 256 -16.86 -37.67 -14.66
N TYR A 257 -17.02 -36.76 -15.63
CA TYR A 257 -16.46 -35.41 -15.54
C TYR A 257 -16.99 -34.68 -14.30
N LEU A 258 -18.31 -34.62 -14.10
CA LEU A 258 -18.91 -33.98 -12.93
C LEU A 258 -18.55 -34.69 -11.62
N ALA A 259 -18.45 -36.03 -11.61
CA ALA A 259 -17.98 -36.81 -10.46
C ALA A 259 -16.54 -36.48 -10.08
N SER A 260 -15.71 -36.03 -11.03
CA SER A 260 -14.35 -35.56 -10.77
C SER A 260 -14.30 -34.10 -10.31
N LEU A 261 -15.18 -33.24 -10.81
CA LEU A 261 -15.17 -31.80 -10.56
C LEU A 261 -15.93 -31.41 -9.29
N VAL A 262 -17.19 -31.82 -9.17
CA VAL A 262 -18.12 -31.35 -8.13
C VAL A 262 -17.61 -31.64 -6.72
N PRO A 263 -17.00 -32.80 -6.41
CA PRO A 263 -16.40 -33.00 -5.09
C PRO A 263 -15.30 -32.00 -4.75
N ASN A 264 -14.52 -31.53 -5.73
CA ASN A 264 -13.50 -30.49 -5.51
C ASN A 264 -14.15 -29.12 -5.23
N ILE A 265 -15.27 -28.81 -5.87
CA ILE A 265 -16.07 -27.61 -5.58
C ILE A 265 -16.63 -27.68 -4.15
N LEU A 266 -17.34 -28.75 -3.81
CA LEU A 266 -18.03 -28.90 -2.52
C LEU A 266 -17.08 -28.98 -1.32
N ASN A 267 -15.85 -29.46 -1.52
CA ASN A 267 -14.82 -29.53 -0.47
C ASN A 267 -13.82 -28.36 -0.50
N SER A 268 -14.02 -27.37 -1.38
CA SER A 268 -13.15 -26.19 -1.45
C SER A 268 -13.22 -25.34 -0.18
N ALA A 269 -12.21 -24.49 0.02
CA ALA A 269 -12.18 -23.55 1.13
C ALA A 269 -13.44 -22.67 1.14
N THR A 270 -13.88 -22.14 -0.01
CA THR A 270 -15.10 -21.33 -0.10
C THR A 270 -16.35 -22.12 0.33
N TYR A 271 -16.56 -23.35 -0.18
CA TYR A 271 -17.76 -24.13 0.15
C TYR A 271 -17.76 -24.70 1.58
N THR A 272 -16.60 -24.82 2.21
CA THR A 272 -16.50 -25.31 3.60
C THR A 272 -16.51 -24.20 4.65
N SER A 273 -16.28 -22.94 4.24
CA SER A 273 -16.17 -21.80 5.17
C SER A 273 -17.19 -20.69 4.95
N THR A 274 -17.94 -20.71 3.85
CA THR A 274 -18.92 -19.67 3.49
C THR A 274 -20.27 -20.27 3.09
N ARG A 275 -21.28 -19.43 2.91
CA ARG A 275 -22.56 -19.85 2.32
C ARG A 275 -22.39 -19.89 0.81
N ALA A 276 -22.02 -21.05 0.27
CA ALA A 276 -21.87 -21.24 -1.17
C ALA A 276 -22.99 -22.14 -1.72
N ALA A 277 -23.40 -21.88 -2.96
CA ALA A 277 -24.38 -22.67 -3.68
C ALA A 277 -23.83 -23.13 -5.04
N LEU A 278 -24.12 -24.37 -5.41
CA LEU A 278 -23.84 -24.92 -6.73
C LEU A 278 -25.18 -25.13 -7.44
N PHE A 279 -25.30 -24.61 -8.67
CA PHE A 279 -26.40 -24.92 -9.56
C PHE A 279 -25.86 -25.67 -10.78
N ILE A 280 -26.45 -26.82 -11.08
CA ILE A 280 -26.14 -27.58 -12.30
C ILE A 280 -27.42 -27.67 -13.11
N VAL A 281 -27.33 -27.27 -14.37
CA VAL A 281 -28.47 -27.26 -15.29
C VAL A 281 -28.01 -27.58 -16.70
N PHE A 282 -28.93 -28.07 -17.51
CA PHE A 282 -28.74 -28.28 -18.95
C PHE A 282 -29.37 -27.11 -19.72
N ASP A 283 -29.05 -26.99 -21.00
CA ASP A 283 -29.57 -25.94 -21.88
C ASP A 283 -30.88 -26.36 -22.55
N GLU A 284 -30.93 -27.57 -23.09
CA GLU A 284 -32.07 -28.22 -23.73
C GLU A 284 -32.04 -29.74 -23.49
N GLY A 285 -33.10 -30.42 -23.90
CA GLY A 285 -33.26 -31.86 -23.76
C GLY A 285 -34.15 -32.47 -24.83
N THR A 286 -34.71 -33.66 -24.55
CA THR A 286 -35.46 -34.43 -25.56
C THR A 286 -36.98 -34.17 -25.55
N GLY A 287 -37.46 -33.08 -24.93
CA GLY A 287 -38.88 -32.73 -24.94
C GLY A 287 -39.78 -33.64 -24.10
N TYR A 288 -39.44 -33.83 -22.82
CA TYR A 288 -40.33 -34.48 -21.84
C TYR A 288 -40.38 -33.73 -20.51
N CYS A 289 -41.59 -33.58 -19.94
CA CYS A 289 -41.79 -33.03 -18.60
C CYS A 289 -42.41 -34.03 -17.60
N PRO A 290 -41.80 -34.26 -16.41
CA PRO A 290 -42.26 -35.24 -15.42
C PRO A 290 -43.65 -35.02 -14.82
N LEU A 291 -44.08 -33.76 -14.63
CA LEU A 291 -45.30 -33.46 -13.89
C LEU A 291 -46.58 -33.63 -14.72
N ASP A 292 -46.54 -33.18 -15.98
CA ASP A 292 -47.70 -33.14 -16.86
C ASP A 292 -47.58 -34.14 -18.03
N HIS A 293 -46.46 -34.86 -18.13
CA HIS A 293 -46.13 -35.77 -19.22
C HIS A 293 -46.26 -35.09 -20.60
N SER A 294 -46.04 -33.77 -20.64
CA SER A 294 -46.06 -33.00 -21.88
C SER A 294 -44.78 -33.21 -22.69
N SER A 295 -44.83 -32.79 -23.95
CA SER A 295 -43.67 -32.71 -24.83
C SER A 295 -42.83 -31.45 -24.60
N ASN A 296 -43.06 -30.73 -23.49
CA ASN A 296 -42.21 -29.62 -23.09
C ASN A 296 -40.86 -30.14 -22.61
N ASP A 297 -39.85 -29.31 -22.70
CA ASP A 297 -38.47 -29.71 -22.51
C ASP A 297 -38.01 -29.43 -21.07
N CYS A 298 -38.30 -30.37 -20.15
CA CYS A 298 -37.86 -30.25 -18.76
C CYS A 298 -36.45 -30.80 -18.59
N LEU A 299 -35.59 -29.96 -18.05
CA LEU A 299 -34.16 -30.17 -17.88
C LEU A 299 -33.85 -30.71 -16.49
N TYR A 300 -32.72 -31.42 -16.39
CA TYR A 300 -32.14 -31.70 -15.09
C TYR A 300 -31.61 -30.39 -14.49
N ALA A 301 -32.18 -29.96 -13.37
CA ALA A 301 -31.79 -28.73 -12.68
C ALA A 301 -31.73 -28.98 -11.17
N ILE A 302 -30.55 -28.80 -10.58
CA ILE A 302 -30.35 -29.03 -9.15
C ILE A 302 -29.64 -27.88 -8.45
N TRP A 303 -29.96 -27.70 -7.17
CA TRP A 303 -29.18 -26.91 -6.24
C TRP A 303 -28.44 -27.85 -5.29
N ALA A 304 -27.16 -27.60 -5.06
CA ALA A 304 -26.31 -28.37 -4.17
C ALA A 304 -25.36 -27.47 -3.35
N GLY A 305 -24.70 -28.05 -2.35
CA GLY A 305 -23.76 -27.35 -1.48
C GLY A 305 -24.36 -26.88 -0.15
N PRO A 306 -23.57 -26.18 0.67
CA PRO A 306 -23.95 -25.85 2.06
C PRO A 306 -25.16 -24.92 2.15
N ALA A 307 -25.42 -24.08 1.15
CA ALA A 307 -26.58 -23.20 1.12
C ALA A 307 -27.85 -23.88 0.56
N ALA A 308 -27.74 -25.05 -0.08
CA ALA A 308 -28.89 -25.75 -0.67
C ALA A 308 -29.62 -26.63 0.35
N GLN A 309 -30.93 -26.81 0.19
CA GLN A 309 -31.68 -27.81 0.95
C GLN A 309 -31.21 -29.23 0.61
N THR A 310 -31.39 -30.16 1.54
CA THR A 310 -31.09 -31.59 1.35
C THR A 310 -32.39 -32.39 1.30
N ASN A 311 -32.42 -33.44 0.49
CA ASN A 311 -33.60 -34.28 0.25
C ASN A 311 -34.84 -33.45 -0.14
N PHE A 312 -34.66 -32.47 -1.03
CA PHE A 312 -35.70 -31.53 -1.43
C PHE A 312 -36.08 -31.74 -2.90
N SER A 313 -37.36 -31.60 -3.22
CA SER A 313 -37.81 -31.47 -4.59
C SER A 313 -38.94 -30.44 -4.68
N SER A 314 -39.10 -29.84 -5.86
CA SER A 314 -40.20 -28.92 -6.12
C SER A 314 -40.86 -29.19 -7.46
N SER A 315 -42.18 -29.15 -7.44
CA SER A 315 -43.05 -29.22 -8.60
C SER A 315 -43.44 -27.83 -9.15
N THR A 316 -42.92 -26.75 -8.56
CA THR A 316 -43.13 -25.40 -9.09
C THR A 316 -42.49 -25.30 -10.48
N PRO A 317 -43.20 -24.74 -11.50
CA PRO A 317 -42.61 -24.52 -12.80
C PRO A 317 -41.53 -23.44 -12.75
N TYR A 318 -40.34 -23.78 -13.24
CA TYR A 318 -39.20 -22.89 -13.36
C TYR A 318 -38.67 -22.89 -14.80
N ASP A 319 -37.91 -21.87 -15.18
CA ASP A 319 -37.19 -21.82 -16.45
C ASP A 319 -35.82 -21.14 -16.28
N GLN A 320 -35.09 -20.92 -17.37
CA GLN A 320 -33.81 -20.21 -17.34
C GLN A 320 -33.91 -18.78 -16.76
N TYR A 321 -35.05 -18.10 -16.92
CA TYR A 321 -35.28 -16.80 -16.29
C TYR A 321 -35.51 -16.91 -14.78
N SER A 322 -36.05 -18.02 -14.29
CA SER A 322 -36.12 -18.32 -12.85
C SER A 322 -34.74 -18.40 -12.20
N LEU A 323 -33.71 -18.92 -12.89
CA LEU A 323 -32.34 -18.88 -12.36
C LEU A 323 -31.85 -17.43 -12.22
N THR A 324 -32.02 -16.64 -13.28
CA THR A 324 -31.68 -15.20 -13.28
C THR A 324 -32.36 -14.47 -12.12
N LYS A 325 -33.67 -14.70 -11.97
CA LYS A 325 -34.47 -14.11 -10.90
C LYS A 325 -34.04 -14.57 -9.51
N THR A 326 -33.53 -15.79 -9.38
CA THR A 326 -32.97 -16.31 -8.12
C THR A 326 -31.69 -15.56 -7.74
N ILE A 327 -30.81 -15.32 -8.71
CA ILE A 327 -29.58 -14.55 -8.51
C ILE A 327 -29.91 -13.11 -8.10
N GLU A 328 -30.89 -12.50 -8.76
CA GLU A 328 -31.39 -11.16 -8.42
C GLU A 328 -31.96 -11.11 -7.01
N ALA A 329 -32.82 -12.07 -6.65
CA ALA A 329 -33.41 -12.16 -5.32
C ALA A 329 -32.35 -12.35 -4.22
N ASN A 330 -31.27 -13.09 -4.51
CA ASN A 330 -30.20 -13.31 -3.54
C ASN A 330 -29.49 -12.00 -3.15
N TRP A 331 -29.10 -11.17 -4.13
CA TRP A 331 -28.37 -9.93 -3.87
C TRP A 331 -29.22 -8.66 -3.98
N ASN A 332 -30.54 -8.80 -4.02
CA ASN A 332 -31.49 -7.69 -4.20
C ASN A 332 -31.15 -6.82 -5.44
N LEU A 333 -30.82 -7.48 -6.55
CA LEU A 333 -30.52 -6.83 -7.82
C LEU A 333 -31.82 -6.46 -8.55
N PRO A 334 -31.83 -5.36 -9.33
CA PRO A 334 -32.98 -5.05 -10.17
C PRO A 334 -33.14 -6.09 -11.28
N SER A 335 -34.40 -6.38 -11.62
CA SER A 335 -34.72 -7.18 -12.79
C SER A 335 -34.29 -6.48 -14.08
N LEU A 336 -33.70 -7.25 -14.99
CA LEU A 336 -33.16 -6.80 -16.27
C LEU A 336 -34.29 -6.52 -17.27
N THR A 337 -35.32 -7.36 -17.30
CA THR A 337 -36.43 -7.28 -18.25
C THR A 337 -37.76 -7.68 -17.58
N ASN A 338 -38.83 -7.75 -18.37
CA ASN A 338 -40.11 -8.30 -17.89
C ASN A 338 -40.09 -9.83 -17.75
N ASN A 339 -39.15 -10.54 -18.37
CA ASN A 339 -39.14 -12.00 -18.35
C ASN A 339 -38.75 -12.50 -16.94
N ASP A 340 -37.60 -12.07 -16.45
CA ASP A 340 -37.11 -12.32 -15.09
C ASP A 340 -37.94 -11.62 -14.01
N ALA A 341 -38.47 -10.42 -14.27
CA ALA A 341 -39.37 -9.75 -13.32
C ALA A 341 -40.65 -10.58 -13.02
N ASN A 342 -41.14 -11.32 -14.02
CA ASN A 342 -42.32 -12.19 -13.89
C ASN A 342 -41.96 -13.65 -13.56
N ALA A 343 -40.68 -14.03 -13.59
CA ALA A 343 -40.25 -15.37 -13.27
C ALA A 343 -40.34 -15.66 -11.77
N THR A 344 -40.56 -16.93 -11.42
CA THR A 344 -40.55 -17.37 -10.02
C THR A 344 -39.11 -17.67 -9.59
N PRO A 345 -38.57 -17.05 -8.52
CA PRO A 345 -37.24 -17.40 -8.02
C PRO A 345 -37.25 -18.76 -7.30
N MET A 346 -36.19 -19.54 -7.49
CA MET A 346 -35.97 -20.86 -6.89
C MET A 346 -35.48 -20.79 -5.43
N VAL A 347 -35.88 -19.77 -4.68
CA VAL A 347 -35.37 -19.54 -3.30
C VAL A 347 -35.77 -20.64 -2.32
N GLU A 348 -36.81 -21.42 -2.62
CA GLU A 348 -37.19 -22.59 -1.80
C GLU A 348 -36.15 -23.71 -1.85
N PHE A 349 -35.27 -23.76 -2.85
CA PHE A 349 -34.18 -24.72 -2.89
C PHE A 349 -33.04 -24.38 -1.94
N LEU A 350 -33.06 -23.18 -1.35
CA LEU A 350 -31.99 -22.63 -0.56
C LEU A 350 -32.40 -22.58 0.91
N GLN A 351 -31.46 -22.92 1.79
CA GLN A 351 -31.67 -22.82 3.23
C GLN A 351 -31.79 -21.34 3.58
N THR A 352 -32.91 -20.95 4.16
CA THR A 352 -33.00 -19.67 4.86
C THR A 352 -32.16 -19.77 6.13
N LEU A 353 -31.23 -18.85 6.32
CA LEU A 353 -30.52 -18.73 7.59
C LEU A 353 -31.54 -18.66 8.75
N PRO A 354 -31.28 -19.31 9.90
CA PRO A 354 -32.08 -19.07 11.08
C PRO A 354 -32.05 -17.57 11.40
N PRO A 355 -33.18 -16.97 11.83
CA PRO A 355 -33.21 -15.57 12.19
C PRO A 355 -32.15 -15.23 13.26
N ASP A 356 -31.29 -14.24 13.00
CA ASP A 356 -30.20 -13.80 13.90
C ASP A 356 -30.09 -12.26 13.91
N PHE A 357 -29.13 -11.68 14.62
CA PHE A 357 -28.90 -10.23 14.65
C PHE A 357 -27.41 -9.89 14.77
N THR A 358 -26.99 -8.71 14.34
CA THR A 358 -25.67 -8.15 14.70
C THR A 358 -25.79 -7.13 15.83
N VAL A 359 -24.69 -6.91 16.54
CA VAL A 359 -24.54 -5.79 17.49
C VAL A 359 -23.35 -4.95 17.04
N GLU A 360 -23.62 -3.69 16.75
CA GLU A 360 -22.64 -2.73 16.27
C GLU A 360 -22.66 -1.48 17.15
N THR A 361 -21.60 -0.68 17.07
CA THR A 361 -21.52 0.58 17.81
C THR A 361 -21.07 1.72 16.91
N ASN A 362 -21.67 2.89 17.12
CA ASN A 362 -21.32 4.09 16.38
C ASN A 362 -21.29 5.31 17.32
N PRO A 363 -20.14 5.98 17.49
CA PRO A 363 -18.82 5.60 16.96
C PRO A 363 -18.20 4.40 17.72
N THR A 364 -17.20 3.74 17.12
CA THR A 364 -16.44 2.63 17.76
C THR A 364 -15.39 3.12 18.78
N SER A 365 -15.18 4.44 18.86
CA SER A 365 -14.36 5.07 19.89
C SER A 365 -14.92 6.43 20.29
N VAL A 366 -14.86 6.76 21.58
CA VAL A 366 -15.33 8.03 22.13
C VAL A 366 -14.29 8.64 23.06
N THR A 367 -14.14 9.97 23.04
CA THR A 367 -13.30 10.72 23.98
C THR A 367 -14.10 11.81 24.67
N PHE A 368 -13.96 11.93 26.00
CA PHE A 368 -14.59 13.00 26.79
C PHE A 368 -13.79 13.28 28.08
N ASP A 369 -14.03 14.41 28.74
CA ASP A 369 -13.33 14.77 29.97
C ASP A 369 -14.08 14.33 31.25
N THR A 370 -13.40 14.31 32.40
CA THR A 370 -14.00 13.92 33.68
C THR A 370 -15.15 14.82 34.18
N SER A 371 -15.45 15.92 33.48
CA SER A 371 -16.51 16.88 33.83
C SER A 371 -17.71 16.86 32.89
N SER A 372 -17.67 16.01 31.86
CA SER A 372 -18.68 15.91 30.82
C SER A 372 -19.31 14.52 30.74
N THR A 373 -20.42 14.45 30.02
CA THR A 373 -21.00 13.19 29.57
C THR A 373 -21.01 13.17 28.05
N THR A 374 -20.95 11.98 27.49
CA THR A 374 -21.01 11.77 26.04
C THR A 374 -21.82 10.51 25.75
N THR A 375 -22.12 10.23 24.49
CA THR A 375 -22.94 9.08 24.11
C THR A 375 -22.32 8.33 22.93
N PHE A 376 -22.66 7.03 22.82
CA PHE A 376 -22.54 6.26 21.59
C PHE A 376 -23.85 5.50 21.34
N ALA A 377 -24.10 5.12 20.09
CA ALA A 377 -25.23 4.27 19.73
C ALA A 377 -24.81 2.80 19.72
N ALA A 378 -25.52 1.94 20.44
CA ALA A 378 -25.50 0.49 20.26
C ALA A 378 -26.62 0.11 19.29
N ILE A 379 -26.24 -0.38 18.12
CA ILE A 379 -27.15 -0.67 17.00
C ILE A 379 -27.31 -2.18 16.89
N VAL A 380 -28.56 -2.64 16.81
CA VAL A 380 -28.89 -4.02 16.51
C VAL A 380 -29.48 -4.04 15.10
N ASN A 381 -28.91 -4.87 14.24
CA ASN A 381 -29.44 -5.10 12.89
C ASN A 381 -29.99 -6.52 12.81
N SER A 382 -31.23 -6.64 12.35
CA SER A 382 -31.85 -7.94 12.07
C SER A 382 -31.11 -8.61 10.91
N LEU A 383 -30.81 -9.89 11.09
CA LEU A 383 -30.37 -10.79 10.04
C LEU A 383 -31.46 -11.82 9.77
N SER A 384 -31.68 -12.13 8.49
CA SER A 384 -32.51 -13.27 8.08
C SER A 384 -33.94 -13.21 8.65
N GLY A 385 -34.53 -12.02 8.70
CA GLY A 385 -35.92 -11.81 9.16
C GLY A 385 -36.12 -11.89 10.67
N PHE A 386 -35.05 -11.81 11.47
CA PHE A 386 -35.15 -11.76 12.91
C PHE A 386 -36.02 -10.60 13.38
N SER A 387 -37.05 -10.94 14.15
CA SER A 387 -38.02 -10.00 14.71
C SER A 387 -38.09 -10.09 16.24
N GLY A 388 -37.20 -10.89 16.85
CA GLY A 388 -37.12 -11.09 18.28
C GLY A 388 -36.64 -9.85 19.04
N THR A 389 -36.80 -9.88 20.36
CA THR A 389 -36.30 -8.83 21.24
C THR A 389 -34.86 -9.13 21.66
N VAL A 390 -33.94 -8.19 21.42
CA VAL A 390 -32.54 -8.28 21.85
C VAL A 390 -32.37 -7.46 23.13
N ASN A 391 -31.99 -8.12 24.22
CA ASN A 391 -31.60 -7.47 25.47
C ASN A 391 -30.14 -7.04 25.39
N LEU A 392 -29.86 -5.79 25.74
CA LEU A 392 -28.52 -5.22 25.75
C LEU A 392 -27.97 -5.20 27.18
N SER A 393 -26.71 -5.60 27.32
CA SER A 393 -25.94 -5.46 28.55
C SER A 393 -24.55 -4.93 28.22
N THR A 394 -23.88 -4.32 29.20
CA THR A 394 -22.52 -3.80 29.02
C THR A 394 -21.59 -4.35 30.09
N SER A 395 -20.34 -4.60 29.70
CA SER A 395 -19.23 -4.87 30.61
C SER A 395 -18.07 -3.91 30.31
N ILE A 396 -17.31 -3.54 31.34
CA ILE A 396 -16.29 -2.48 31.26
C ILE A 396 -14.95 -3.03 31.73
N SER A 397 -13.88 -2.70 31.01
CA SER A 397 -12.49 -3.00 31.39
C SER A 397 -11.61 -1.75 31.27
N PRO A 398 -10.95 -1.28 32.34
CA PRO A 398 -11.04 -1.74 33.74
C PRO A 398 -12.45 -1.59 34.33
N ALA A 399 -12.79 -2.45 35.30
CA ALA A 399 -14.16 -2.56 35.82
C ALA A 399 -14.64 -1.37 36.68
N SER A 400 -13.76 -0.44 37.04
CA SER A 400 -14.08 0.75 37.85
C SER A 400 -13.56 2.02 37.18
N GLY A 401 -14.28 3.14 37.38
CA GLY A 401 -13.89 4.46 36.89
C GLY A 401 -14.77 5.02 35.77
N LEU A 402 -15.45 4.18 34.99
CA LEU A 402 -16.39 4.57 33.94
C LEU A 402 -17.80 4.04 34.24
N ASN A 403 -18.82 4.88 34.06
CA ASN A 403 -20.23 4.50 34.10
C ASN A 403 -20.80 4.52 32.68
N VAL A 404 -21.57 3.48 32.34
CA VAL A 404 -22.27 3.33 31.06
C VAL A 404 -23.74 3.07 31.33
N ASN A 405 -24.63 3.85 30.72
CA ASN A 405 -26.08 3.65 30.83
C ASN A 405 -26.73 3.66 29.44
N CYS A 406 -27.22 2.51 28.99
CA CYS A 406 -27.87 2.35 27.68
C CYS A 406 -29.40 2.39 27.83
N ASN A 407 -30.06 3.24 27.05
CA ASN A 407 -31.51 3.33 27.00
C ASN A 407 -32.02 3.40 25.55
N PRO A 408 -32.95 2.50 25.14
CA PRO A 408 -33.53 1.39 25.92
C PRO A 408 -32.55 0.22 26.17
N THR A 409 -32.78 -0.58 27.22
CA THR A 409 -31.97 -1.79 27.50
C THR A 409 -32.38 -3.02 26.70
N SER A 410 -33.40 -2.89 25.84
CA SER A 410 -33.80 -3.92 24.89
C SER A 410 -34.34 -3.29 23.60
N ILE A 411 -34.15 -3.99 22.49
CA ILE A 411 -34.60 -3.59 21.16
C ILE A 411 -35.56 -4.67 20.67
N SER A 412 -36.83 -4.31 20.47
CA SER A 412 -37.87 -5.20 19.95
C SER A 412 -38.00 -5.07 18.43
N GLY A 413 -38.52 -6.12 17.77
CA GLY A 413 -38.68 -6.12 16.31
C GLY A 413 -37.39 -6.41 15.53
N GLY A 414 -36.34 -6.85 16.22
CA GLY A 414 -35.10 -7.36 15.64
C GLY A 414 -34.10 -6.33 15.12
N SER A 415 -34.51 -5.07 14.92
CA SER A 415 -33.59 -3.97 14.57
C SER A 415 -33.90 -2.72 15.36
N GLY A 416 -32.89 -1.92 15.68
CA GLY A 416 -33.05 -0.66 16.37
C GLY A 416 -31.75 -0.15 16.97
N SER A 417 -31.85 0.90 17.78
CA SER A 417 -30.68 1.51 18.42
C SER A 417 -30.97 1.84 19.88
N SER A 418 -29.96 1.69 20.72
CA SER A 418 -29.92 2.16 22.10
C SER A 418 -28.85 3.23 22.26
N THR A 419 -29.20 4.32 22.93
CA THR A 419 -28.23 5.38 23.23
C THR A 419 -27.56 5.07 24.56
N CYS A 420 -26.26 4.85 24.53
CA CYS A 420 -25.43 4.57 25.70
C CYS A 420 -24.71 5.83 26.15
N THR A 421 -25.11 6.37 27.30
CA THR A 421 -24.50 7.55 27.94
C THR A 421 -23.33 7.15 28.81
N LEU A 422 -22.20 7.82 28.61
CA LEU A 422 -20.94 7.63 29.30
C LEU A 422 -20.70 8.79 30.29
N SER A 423 -20.24 8.45 31.49
CA SER A 423 -19.73 9.42 32.47
C SER A 423 -18.59 8.81 33.29
N SER A 424 -17.58 9.60 33.63
CA SER A 424 -16.41 9.12 34.37
C SER A 424 -15.80 10.25 35.19
N SER A 425 -15.32 9.93 36.39
CA SER A 425 -14.53 10.84 37.23
C SER A 425 -13.04 10.48 37.25
N THR A 426 -12.64 9.44 36.51
CA THR A 426 -11.29 8.88 36.56
C THR A 426 -10.72 8.85 35.14
N PRO A 427 -9.68 9.64 34.85
CA PRO A 427 -9.01 9.63 33.57
C PRO A 427 -8.44 8.23 33.27
N GLY A 428 -8.50 7.83 32.01
CA GLY A 428 -8.02 6.52 31.59
C GLY A 428 -8.68 6.03 30.30
N ASN A 429 -8.12 4.96 29.76
CA ASN A 429 -8.70 4.26 28.63
C ASN A 429 -9.49 3.04 29.13
N TYR A 430 -10.72 2.95 28.67
CA TYR A 430 -11.67 1.89 28.97
C TYR A 430 -12.09 1.20 27.69
N THR A 431 -12.41 -0.08 27.78
CA THR A 431 -13.12 -0.84 26.75
C THR A 431 -14.50 -1.16 27.29
N VAL A 432 -15.55 -0.74 26.58
CA VAL A 432 -16.94 -1.10 26.86
C VAL A 432 -17.33 -2.20 25.88
N THR A 433 -17.61 -3.39 26.37
CA THR A 433 -18.19 -4.48 25.58
C THR A 433 -19.71 -4.40 25.69
N VAL A 434 -20.37 -4.21 24.55
CA VAL A 434 -21.83 -4.23 24.43
C VAL A 434 -22.24 -5.62 23.98
N ASN A 435 -23.02 -6.32 24.82
CA ASN A 435 -23.56 -7.64 24.51
C ASN A 435 -25.05 -7.54 24.21
N GLY A 436 -25.48 -8.03 23.06
CA GLY A 436 -26.89 -8.25 22.73
C GLY A 436 -27.24 -9.73 22.84
N SER A 437 -28.33 -10.06 23.52
CA SER A 437 -28.81 -11.43 23.69
C SER A 437 -30.33 -11.52 23.57
N ASN A 438 -30.83 -12.51 22.83
CA ASN A 438 -32.26 -12.85 22.81
C ASN A 438 -32.62 -14.02 23.77
N GLY A 439 -31.62 -14.65 24.39
CA GLY A 439 -31.73 -15.89 25.17
C GLY A 439 -31.06 -17.09 24.50
N SER A 440 -31.30 -17.32 23.21
CA SER A 440 -30.62 -18.40 22.45
C SER A 440 -29.43 -17.92 21.63
N LEU A 441 -29.46 -16.67 21.18
CA LEU A 441 -28.42 -16.03 20.37
C LEU A 441 -27.76 -14.91 21.17
N SER A 442 -26.45 -14.73 21.01
CA SER A 442 -25.66 -13.73 21.73
C SER A 442 -24.51 -13.21 20.87
N HIS A 443 -24.44 -11.90 20.68
CA HIS A 443 -23.40 -11.21 19.92
C HIS A 443 -22.85 -10.04 20.72
N SER A 444 -21.60 -9.64 20.44
CA SER A 444 -20.95 -8.57 21.18
C SER A 444 -20.03 -7.73 20.32
N THR A 445 -19.84 -6.48 20.72
CA THR A 445 -18.89 -5.55 20.09
C THR A 445 -18.27 -4.64 21.14
N ASN A 446 -17.14 -4.02 20.80
CA ASN A 446 -16.37 -3.19 21.72
C ASN A 446 -16.36 -1.72 21.29
N VAL A 447 -16.45 -0.82 22.27
CA VAL A 447 -16.20 0.62 22.13
C VAL A 447 -14.99 0.98 22.96
N ASN A 448 -14.03 1.66 22.34
CA ASN A 448 -12.88 2.22 23.05
C ASN A 448 -13.21 3.60 23.59
N VAL A 449 -13.16 3.79 24.90
CA VAL A 449 -13.52 5.05 25.57
C VAL A 449 -12.26 5.64 26.21
N SER A 450 -11.88 6.85 25.81
CA SER A 450 -10.78 7.59 26.42
C SER A 450 -11.34 8.73 27.27
N VAL A 451 -11.11 8.67 28.58
CA VAL A 451 -11.48 9.72 29.52
C VAL A 451 -10.24 10.55 29.82
N THR A 452 -10.30 11.84 29.51
CA THR A 452 -9.20 12.79 29.77
C THR A 452 -9.46 13.59 31.05
N GLU A 453 -8.40 14.09 31.69
CA GLU A 453 -8.56 15.00 32.82
C GLU A 453 -9.30 16.29 32.42
N GLN A 454 -10.09 16.83 33.36
CA GLN A 454 -10.74 18.13 33.20
C GLN A 454 -9.69 19.23 32.95
N ALA A 455 -9.76 19.86 31.79
CA ALA A 455 -8.85 20.93 31.41
C ALA A 455 -9.34 22.27 31.99
N PHE A 456 -8.65 22.80 33.01
CA PHE A 456 -8.95 24.12 33.57
C PHE A 456 -8.55 25.24 32.60
N ALA A 457 -9.20 26.40 32.71
CA ALA A 457 -8.78 27.62 32.01
C ALA A 457 -7.32 27.91 32.34
N ASP A 458 -6.45 27.88 31.34
CA ASP A 458 -5.01 28.01 31.49
C ASP A 458 -4.38 28.79 30.32
N PHE A 459 -3.08 29.06 30.33
CA PHE A 459 -2.38 29.64 29.20
C PHE A 459 -1.07 28.90 28.94
N ASP A 460 -0.64 28.88 27.67
CA ASP A 460 0.68 28.39 27.29
C ASP A 460 1.62 29.57 26.99
N VAL A 461 2.93 29.36 27.15
CA VAL A 461 3.99 30.29 26.76
C VAL A 461 5.00 29.55 25.91
N SER A 462 5.11 29.94 24.63
CA SER A 462 6.09 29.38 23.70
C SER A 462 7.07 30.47 23.24
N ALA A 463 8.24 30.06 22.76
CA ALA A 463 9.28 30.97 22.28
C ALA A 463 9.71 30.57 20.86
N SER A 464 9.75 31.55 19.95
CA SER A 464 10.21 31.35 18.57
C SER A 464 11.21 32.45 18.17
N PRO A 465 12.49 32.10 17.94
CA PRO A 465 13.08 30.77 18.11
C PRO A 465 13.24 30.37 19.60
N ALA A 466 13.14 29.07 19.90
CA ALA A 466 13.37 28.51 21.25
C ALA A 466 14.86 28.40 21.63
N SER A 467 15.75 28.70 20.69
CA SER A 467 17.18 28.82 20.93
C SER A 467 17.77 30.01 20.17
N LEU A 468 18.79 30.62 20.76
CA LEU A 468 19.56 31.70 20.15
C LEU A 468 21.02 31.32 20.12
N THR A 469 21.68 31.56 19.00
CA THR A 469 23.14 31.48 18.91
C THR A 469 23.67 32.88 18.74
N LEU A 470 24.37 33.38 19.76
CA LEU A 470 24.95 34.72 19.74
C LEU A 470 26.48 34.61 19.74
N SER A 471 27.13 35.49 19.00
CA SER A 471 28.55 35.77 19.23
C SER A 471 28.71 36.63 20.47
N GLN A 472 29.81 36.46 21.21
CA GLN A 472 30.14 37.35 22.32
C GLN A 472 30.04 38.83 21.90
N GLY A 473 29.30 39.65 22.64
CA GLY A 473 29.06 41.06 22.32
C GLY A 473 27.77 41.34 21.52
N ALA A 474 27.09 40.30 21.03
CA ALA A 474 25.87 40.45 20.23
C ALA A 474 24.59 40.35 21.07
N SER A 475 23.50 40.84 20.49
CA SER A 475 22.14 40.65 20.97
C SER A 475 21.30 39.84 19.98
N GLY A 476 20.27 39.17 20.47
CA GLY A 476 19.27 38.47 19.67
C GLY A 476 17.91 38.57 20.33
N GLN A 477 16.88 38.23 19.55
CA GLN A 477 15.49 38.32 19.99
C GLN A 477 14.78 36.98 19.81
N SER A 478 13.87 36.68 20.73
CA SER A 478 12.90 35.60 20.61
C SER A 478 11.50 36.16 20.81
N THR A 479 10.58 35.82 19.93
CA THR A 479 9.17 36.18 20.10
C THR A 479 8.51 35.15 20.99
N LEU A 480 8.04 35.60 22.14
CA LEU A 480 7.19 34.83 23.04
C LEU A 480 5.75 34.92 22.56
N THR A 481 5.11 33.77 22.36
CA THR A 481 3.70 33.68 22.02
C THR A 481 2.96 33.05 23.19
N LEU A 482 2.03 33.79 23.76
CA LEU A 482 1.14 33.34 24.81
C LEU A 482 -0.19 32.96 24.20
N SER A 483 -0.69 31.76 24.51
CA SER A 483 -1.94 31.25 23.96
C SER A 483 -2.91 30.93 25.08
N SER A 484 -4.16 31.40 24.96
CA SER A 484 -5.24 30.98 25.84
C SER A 484 -5.53 29.48 25.62
N LEU A 485 -5.54 28.70 26.68
CA LEU A 485 -6.03 27.33 26.71
C LEU A 485 -7.36 27.27 27.45
N ASN A 486 -8.28 26.43 26.97
CA ASN A 486 -9.58 26.17 27.62
C ASN A 486 -10.35 27.46 27.96
N SER A 487 -10.43 28.38 26.99
CA SER A 487 -11.12 29.67 27.12
C SER A 487 -10.60 30.61 28.21
N PHE A 488 -9.35 30.46 28.63
CA PHE A 488 -8.71 31.39 29.55
C PHE A 488 -8.80 32.85 29.09
N THR A 489 -9.19 33.70 30.03
CA THR A 489 -9.20 35.15 29.87
C THR A 489 -8.46 35.77 31.04
N GLY A 490 -7.45 36.58 30.78
CA GLY A 490 -6.67 37.18 31.85
C GLY A 490 -5.38 37.84 31.36
N THR A 491 -4.73 38.57 32.26
CA THR A 491 -3.44 39.21 32.00
C THR A 491 -2.32 38.34 32.56
N VAL A 492 -1.44 37.87 31.68
CA VAL A 492 -0.23 37.13 32.04
C VAL A 492 0.93 38.11 32.18
N SER A 493 1.54 38.16 33.36
CA SER A 493 2.75 38.95 33.64
C SER A 493 3.99 38.08 33.50
N MET A 494 5.04 38.58 32.86
CA MET A 494 6.24 37.80 32.55
C MET A 494 7.48 38.34 33.24
N THR A 495 8.34 37.42 33.67
CA THR A 495 9.68 37.72 34.21
C THR A 495 10.71 36.85 33.51
N ALA A 496 11.93 37.35 33.31
CA ALA A 496 13.02 36.60 32.71
C ALA A 496 14.18 36.43 33.71
N SER A 497 14.72 35.22 33.80
CA SER A 497 15.90 34.89 34.60
C SER A 497 16.93 34.17 33.74
N VAL A 498 18.22 34.32 34.07
CA VAL A 498 19.33 33.77 33.29
C VAL A 498 20.20 32.89 34.18
N SER A 499 20.53 31.69 33.73
CA SER A 499 21.47 30.78 34.39
C SER A 499 22.39 30.08 33.37
N PRO A 500 23.73 30.03 33.57
CA PRO A 500 24.50 30.77 34.58
C PRO A 500 24.38 32.30 34.43
N SER A 501 24.78 33.10 35.42
CA SER A 501 24.78 34.56 35.28
C SER A 501 25.75 34.99 34.17
N GLY A 502 25.37 36.01 33.38
CA GLY A 502 26.26 36.54 32.33
C GLY A 502 25.56 37.19 31.15
N LEU A 503 24.27 36.91 30.91
CA LEU A 503 23.46 37.59 29.88
C LEU A 503 22.51 38.59 30.51
N THR A 504 22.11 39.60 29.75
CA THR A 504 20.98 40.47 30.09
C THR A 504 19.77 40.09 29.25
N ALA A 505 18.61 39.92 29.88
CA ALA A 505 17.34 39.60 29.24
C ALA A 505 16.30 40.68 29.55
N SER A 506 15.57 41.17 28.54
CA SER A 506 14.49 42.14 28.70
C SER A 506 13.26 41.75 27.89
N LEU A 507 12.07 42.10 28.39
CA LEU A 507 10.78 41.74 27.80
C LEU A 507 10.01 43.01 27.41
N SER A 508 9.42 43.02 26.22
CA SER A 508 8.59 44.13 25.75
C SER A 508 7.41 43.64 24.89
N PRO A 509 6.15 43.79 25.35
CA PRO A 509 5.73 44.20 26.70
C PRO A 509 6.03 43.14 27.78
N ALA A 510 6.13 43.54 29.05
CA ALA A 510 6.35 42.61 30.17
C ALA A 510 5.05 41.90 30.66
N SER A 511 3.89 42.26 30.13
CA SER A 511 2.62 41.58 30.37
C SER A 511 1.75 41.61 29.12
N VAL A 512 0.88 40.61 28.98
CA VAL A 512 0.01 40.41 27.82
C VAL A 512 -1.37 39.98 28.30
N THR A 513 -2.42 40.62 27.80
CA THR A 513 -3.82 40.23 28.08
C THR A 513 -4.33 39.30 27.00
N LEU A 514 -4.81 38.12 27.39
CA LEU A 514 -5.40 37.13 26.50
C LEU A 514 -6.93 37.18 26.57
N SER A 515 -7.56 37.20 25.40
CA SER A 515 -8.98 36.87 25.24
C SER A 515 -9.18 35.36 25.12
N SER A 516 -10.40 34.87 25.35
CA SER A 516 -10.72 33.45 25.21
C SER A 516 -10.33 32.94 23.81
N ASN A 517 -9.55 31.85 23.79
CA ASN A 517 -8.96 31.24 22.58
C ASN A 517 -8.10 32.20 21.75
N GLY A 518 -7.67 33.32 22.34
CA GLY A 518 -6.81 34.33 21.72
C GLY A 518 -5.33 34.08 21.99
N GLN A 519 -4.50 34.84 21.29
CA GLN A 519 -3.06 34.87 21.47
C GLN A 519 -2.58 36.30 21.70
N GLY A 520 -1.45 36.43 22.36
CA GLY A 520 -0.72 37.69 22.46
C GLY A 520 0.78 37.43 22.49
N THR A 521 1.57 38.46 22.20
CA THR A 521 3.01 38.30 22.01
C THR A 521 3.83 39.27 22.86
N SER A 522 5.04 38.83 23.22
CA SER A 522 6.08 39.66 23.83
C SER A 522 7.42 39.37 23.19
N THR A 523 8.24 40.40 23.04
CA THR A 523 9.60 40.22 22.50
C THR A 523 10.58 40.10 23.65
N LEU A 524 11.24 38.95 23.75
CA LEU A 524 12.42 38.73 24.60
C LEU A 524 13.66 39.21 23.84
N THR A 525 14.36 40.20 24.37
CA THR A 525 15.69 40.61 23.88
C THR A 525 16.76 40.09 24.83
N VAL A 526 17.71 39.33 24.31
CA VAL A 526 18.86 38.81 25.05
C VAL A 526 20.12 39.46 24.51
N ALA A 527 20.97 39.99 25.38
CA ALA A 527 22.26 40.55 24.99
C ALA A 527 23.41 39.90 25.77
N SER A 528 24.50 39.65 25.04
CA SER A 528 25.79 39.23 25.57
C SER A 528 26.76 40.40 25.42
N SER A 529 27.39 40.86 26.50
CA SER A 529 28.39 41.94 26.42
C SER A 529 29.79 41.36 26.41
N ASN A 530 30.25 40.84 27.56
CA ASN A 530 31.54 40.13 27.74
C ASN A 530 31.32 38.70 28.27
N THR A 531 30.19 38.10 27.93
CA THR A 531 29.77 36.78 28.43
C THR A 531 30.66 35.68 27.86
N SER A 532 31.15 34.77 28.70
CA SER A 532 32.00 33.65 28.26
C SER A 532 31.29 32.73 27.25
N ALA A 533 32.07 32.07 26.40
CA ALA A 533 31.58 31.01 25.54
C ALA A 533 30.93 29.90 26.39
N GLY A 534 29.75 29.46 25.99
CA GLY A 534 29.00 28.45 26.73
C GLY A 534 27.51 28.52 26.46
N THR A 535 26.79 27.59 27.06
CA THR A 535 25.34 27.54 26.96
C THR A 535 24.73 28.17 28.20
N TYR A 536 23.80 29.09 27.97
CA TYR A 536 23.00 29.78 28.97
C TYR A 536 21.54 29.42 28.73
N THR A 537 20.75 29.40 29.79
CA THR A 537 19.30 29.26 29.69
C THR A 537 18.66 30.54 30.18
N VAL A 538 17.86 31.17 29.32
CA VAL A 538 16.95 32.24 29.72
C VAL A 538 15.59 31.60 30.00
N THR A 539 15.20 31.55 31.26
CA THR A 539 13.88 31.06 31.67
C THR A 539 12.94 32.25 31.79
N VAL A 540 11.93 32.29 30.92
CA VAL A 540 10.83 33.25 31.02
C VAL A 540 9.65 32.60 31.71
N THR A 541 9.21 33.18 32.83
CA THR A 541 8.07 32.72 33.61
C THR A 541 6.90 33.69 33.45
N GLY A 542 5.80 33.22 32.88
CA GLY A 542 4.51 33.91 32.83
C GLY A 542 3.63 33.51 34.01
N THR A 543 2.95 34.47 34.66
CA THR A 543 2.05 34.24 35.78
C THR A 543 0.72 34.98 35.63
N SER A 544 -0.38 34.33 36.01
CA SER A 544 -1.71 34.93 36.13
C SER A 544 -2.47 34.28 37.29
N GLY A 545 -2.61 35.00 38.41
CA GLY A 545 -3.20 34.43 39.63
C GLY A 545 -2.34 33.29 40.20
N SER A 546 -2.92 32.10 40.34
CA SER A 546 -2.21 30.88 40.75
C SER A 546 -1.54 30.11 39.60
N LEU A 547 -1.80 30.50 38.34
CA LEU A 547 -1.25 29.82 37.16
C LEU A 547 0.13 30.39 36.84
N SER A 548 1.08 29.50 36.56
CA SER A 548 2.48 29.84 36.30
C SER A 548 3.08 28.85 35.30
N HIS A 549 3.53 29.35 34.15
CA HIS A 549 4.18 28.57 33.11
C HIS A 549 5.52 29.19 32.74
N SER A 550 6.49 28.36 32.38
CA SER A 550 7.82 28.84 32.02
C SER A 550 8.31 28.22 30.73
N VAL A 551 8.96 29.03 29.90
CA VAL A 551 9.69 28.59 28.71
C VAL A 551 11.17 28.86 28.89
N GLY A 552 11.98 27.83 28.62
CA GLY A 552 13.44 27.94 28.59
C GLY A 552 13.91 28.22 27.18
N ILE A 553 14.61 29.33 26.98
CA ILE A 553 15.30 29.64 25.73
C ILE A 553 16.78 29.30 25.92
N THR A 554 17.27 28.35 25.12
CA THR A 554 18.69 28.00 25.14
C THR A 554 19.47 29.04 24.35
N VAL A 555 20.34 29.78 25.02
CA VAL A 555 21.23 30.76 24.40
C VAL A 555 22.64 30.22 24.40
N THR A 556 23.12 29.79 23.24
CA THR A 556 24.51 29.40 23.07
C THR A 556 25.31 30.65 22.72
N ILE A 557 26.13 31.09 23.67
CA ILE A 557 27.22 32.01 23.36
C ILE A 557 28.31 31.18 22.71
N THR A 558 28.33 31.26 21.38
CA THR A 558 29.50 30.80 20.66
C THR A 558 30.62 31.74 21.04
N GLY A 559 31.61 31.22 21.78
CA GLY A 559 32.95 31.79 21.68
C GLY A 559 33.27 31.79 20.20
N THR A 560 33.62 32.95 19.65
CA THR A 560 34.00 33.18 18.25
C THR A 560 33.97 31.89 17.42
N GLY A 561 32.80 31.60 16.82
CA GLY A 561 32.45 30.27 16.32
C GLY A 561 33.60 29.59 15.57
N GLY A 562 33.93 28.37 15.96
CA GLY A 562 34.94 27.58 15.27
C GLY A 562 34.54 27.43 13.80
N SER A 563 35.39 27.88 12.90
CA SER A 563 35.14 27.84 11.46
C SER A 563 34.71 26.44 11.00
N PRO A 564 33.84 26.32 9.97
CA PRO A 564 33.48 25.02 9.41
C PRO A 564 34.75 24.23 9.07
N TYR A 565 34.73 22.91 9.23
CA TYR A 565 35.91 22.10 8.94
C TYR A 565 35.55 20.72 8.38
N ALA A 566 36.46 20.15 7.60
CA ALA A 566 36.48 18.75 7.23
C ALA A 566 37.48 17.98 8.08
N LEU A 567 37.26 16.67 8.20
CA LEU A 567 38.30 15.74 8.64
C LEU A 567 39.02 15.19 7.42
N VAL A 568 40.34 15.09 7.50
CA VAL A 568 41.20 14.43 6.52
C VAL A 568 41.98 13.32 7.20
N VAL A 569 41.97 12.13 6.62
CA VAL A 569 42.65 10.93 7.15
C VAL A 569 43.71 10.43 6.18
N SER A 570 44.72 9.75 6.70
CA SER A 570 45.94 9.43 5.96
C SER A 570 46.38 7.97 6.04
N TYR A 571 47.29 7.62 5.13
CA TYR A 571 47.96 6.33 5.06
C TYR A 571 48.81 6.02 6.29
N GLU A 572 49.40 7.04 6.92
CA GLU A 572 50.24 6.89 8.10
C GLU A 572 49.45 6.86 9.42
N GLY A 573 48.12 6.97 9.34
CA GLY A 573 47.24 6.94 10.50
C GLY A 573 47.00 8.28 11.19
N TYR A 574 47.37 9.40 10.55
CA TYR A 574 47.05 10.75 11.02
C TYR A 574 45.61 11.16 10.69
N VAL A 575 45.04 11.99 11.57
CA VAL A 575 43.77 12.73 11.39
C VAL A 575 44.05 14.23 11.47
N TYR A 576 43.53 14.98 10.50
CA TYR A 576 43.66 16.44 10.39
C TYR A 576 42.29 17.12 10.33
N LYS A 577 42.23 18.40 10.74
CA LYS A 577 41.15 19.32 10.36
C LYS A 577 41.57 20.15 9.16
N LEU A 578 40.71 20.25 8.17
CA LEU A 578 40.81 21.19 7.06
C LEU A 578 39.77 22.29 7.24
N TYR A 579 40.18 23.55 7.18
CA TYR A 579 39.29 24.71 7.22
C TYR A 579 39.11 25.32 5.82
N PRO A 580 38.03 26.10 5.56
CA PRO A 580 37.73 26.67 4.23
C PRO A 580 38.80 27.62 3.70
N ASN A 581 39.62 28.18 4.59
CA ASN A 581 40.80 28.96 4.22
C ASN A 581 41.99 28.07 3.80
N ASN A 582 41.74 26.79 3.52
CA ASN A 582 42.71 25.77 3.13
C ASN A 582 43.75 25.41 4.19
N THR A 583 43.54 25.82 5.44
CA THR A 583 44.47 25.49 6.54
C THR A 583 44.24 24.06 7.00
N LEU A 584 45.32 23.26 7.01
CA LEU A 584 45.31 21.91 7.54
C LEU A 584 46.00 21.85 8.91
N VAL A 585 45.30 21.36 9.93
CA VAL A 585 45.83 21.23 11.30
C VAL A 585 45.80 19.78 11.72
N ARG A 586 46.96 19.21 12.05
CA ARG A 586 47.03 17.84 12.56
C ARG A 586 46.39 17.77 13.94
N MET A 587 45.42 16.86 14.10
CA MET A 587 44.76 16.61 15.37
C MET A 587 45.47 15.53 16.18
N ALA A 588 45.68 14.36 15.56
CA ALA A 588 46.18 13.18 16.24
C ALA A 588 46.76 12.15 15.26
N GLN A 589 47.50 11.17 15.79
CA GLN A 589 47.89 9.93 15.12
C GLN A 589 47.38 8.74 15.94
N PRO A 590 46.08 8.41 15.88
CA PRO A 590 45.49 7.35 16.72
C PRO A 590 46.06 5.95 16.44
N VAL A 591 46.55 5.70 15.22
CA VAL A 591 47.07 4.40 14.78
C VAL A 591 48.28 4.57 13.88
N THR A 592 49.04 3.50 13.66
CA THR A 592 50.16 3.44 12.70
C THR A 592 49.78 2.73 11.40
N THR A 593 48.56 2.20 11.32
CA THR A 593 47.99 1.57 10.11
C THR A 593 47.21 2.60 9.28
N GLN A 594 46.97 2.28 8.01
CA GLN A 594 46.21 3.15 7.11
C GLN A 594 44.78 3.39 7.61
N LEU A 595 44.38 4.66 7.66
CA LEU A 595 42.99 5.08 7.73
C LEU A 595 42.45 5.24 6.30
N SER A 596 41.36 4.55 6.00
CA SER A 596 40.82 4.40 4.65
C SER A 596 39.74 5.43 4.34
N VAL A 597 38.78 5.61 5.26
CA VAL A 597 37.57 6.41 5.02
C VAL A 597 37.20 7.18 6.28
N VAL A 598 36.69 8.39 6.09
CA VAL A 598 36.00 9.18 7.11
C VAL A 598 34.61 9.55 6.59
N ALA A 599 33.59 9.43 7.43
CA ALA A 599 32.22 9.86 7.10
C ALA A 599 31.51 10.40 8.33
N TRP A 600 30.90 11.58 8.18
CA TRP A 600 30.04 12.17 9.20
C TRP A 600 28.67 11.50 9.20
N LYS A 601 28.11 11.31 10.40
CA LYS A 601 26.68 11.03 10.53
C LYS A 601 25.90 12.18 9.88
N PRO A 602 24.77 11.93 9.19
CA PRO A 602 24.04 12.97 8.46
C PRO A 602 23.66 14.21 9.28
N ASP A 603 23.43 14.06 10.59
CA ASP A 603 23.13 15.16 11.51
C ASP A 603 24.35 15.95 12.01
N GLY A 604 25.56 15.62 11.55
CA GLY A 604 26.80 16.29 11.94
C GLY A 604 27.22 16.10 13.40
N SER A 605 26.57 15.19 14.13
CA SER A 605 26.83 14.96 15.56
C SER A 605 28.19 14.31 15.81
N TYR A 606 28.60 13.36 14.97
CA TYR A 606 29.94 12.74 15.03
C TYR A 606 30.37 12.17 13.67
N ALA A 607 31.67 11.95 13.52
CA ALA A 607 32.26 11.23 12.40
C ALA A 607 32.73 9.85 12.81
N LEU A 608 32.69 8.91 11.88
CA LEU A 608 33.40 7.64 11.97
C LEU A 608 34.61 7.67 11.05
N ILE A 609 35.67 7.00 11.49
CA ILE A 609 36.89 6.79 10.72
C ILE A 609 37.22 5.31 10.77
N ILE A 610 37.44 4.70 9.60
CA ILE A 610 37.78 3.28 9.47
C ILE A 610 39.13 3.07 8.80
N GLY A 611 39.76 1.92 9.03
CA GLY A 611 41.07 1.62 8.47
C GLY A 611 41.47 0.14 8.46
N ASN A 612 42.73 -0.10 8.12
CA ASN A 612 43.34 -1.43 8.16
C ASN A 612 43.40 -1.96 9.59
N ALA A 613 43.40 -3.29 9.73
CA ALA A 613 43.39 -4.00 11.01
C ALA A 613 42.14 -3.72 11.88
N ALA A 614 40.96 -3.70 11.24
CA ALA A 614 39.64 -3.53 11.84
C ALA A 614 39.52 -2.27 12.71
N VAL A 615 40.28 -1.22 12.36
CA VAL A 615 40.26 0.07 13.05
C VAL A 615 38.93 0.76 12.80
N LEU A 616 38.26 1.13 13.89
CA LEU A 616 37.07 1.98 13.92
C LEU A 616 37.24 3.04 15.00
N LEU A 617 37.15 4.31 14.62
CA LEU A 617 37.26 5.45 15.53
C LEU A 617 36.01 6.33 15.40
N LYS A 618 35.65 7.02 16.49
CA LYS A 618 34.56 7.99 16.57
C LYS A 618 35.08 9.35 16.98
N TYR A 619 34.65 10.39 16.28
CA TYR A 619 34.98 11.78 16.58
C TYR A 619 33.73 12.61 16.83
N ASP A 620 33.53 13.12 18.04
CA ASP A 620 32.34 13.86 18.45
C ASP A 620 32.41 15.39 18.22
N GLY A 621 33.43 15.86 17.50
CA GLY A 621 33.71 17.29 17.33
C GLY A 621 34.72 17.86 18.33
N THR A 622 35.02 17.11 19.40
CA THR A 622 36.01 17.46 20.42
C THR A 622 37.10 16.41 20.56
N SER A 623 36.71 15.14 20.69
CA SER A 623 37.57 14.03 21.10
C SER A 623 37.50 12.88 20.10
N LEU A 624 38.65 12.25 19.87
CA LEU A 624 38.77 11.07 19.00
C LEU A 624 38.88 9.82 19.87
N THR A 625 37.89 8.92 19.77
CA THR A 625 37.77 7.73 20.62
C THR A 625 37.83 6.45 19.78
N PRO A 626 38.70 5.49 20.11
CA PRO A 626 38.71 4.19 19.44
C PRO A 626 37.53 3.33 19.91
N ILE A 627 36.88 2.65 18.98
CA ILE A 627 35.82 1.67 19.24
C ILE A 627 36.43 0.28 19.12
N SER A 628 36.36 -0.51 20.19
CA SER A 628 36.81 -1.89 20.16
C SER A 628 35.97 -2.71 19.19
N THR A 629 36.63 -3.46 18.31
CA THR A 629 35.96 -4.38 17.37
C THR A 629 36.31 -5.82 17.72
N PRO A 630 35.34 -6.75 17.75
CA PRO A 630 35.60 -8.15 18.09
C PRO A 630 36.27 -8.94 16.95
N TYR A 631 36.75 -8.27 15.90
CA TYR A 631 37.15 -8.89 14.64
C TYR A 631 38.67 -8.99 14.51
N ALA A 632 39.13 -9.97 13.75
CA ALA A 632 40.56 -10.23 13.58
C ALA A 632 41.30 -9.02 12.99
N THR A 633 42.49 -8.73 13.53
CA THR A 633 43.40 -7.66 13.05
C THR A 633 43.89 -7.86 11.61
N THR A 634 43.59 -8.99 10.99
CA THR A 634 43.82 -9.25 9.56
C THR A 634 42.71 -8.70 8.66
N THR A 635 41.55 -8.33 9.22
CA THR A 635 40.43 -7.74 8.47
C THR A 635 40.70 -6.26 8.25
N ASN A 636 40.64 -5.79 7.00
CA ASN A 636 40.75 -4.37 6.70
C ASN A 636 39.36 -3.78 6.46
N PHE A 637 39.02 -2.67 7.10
CA PHE A 637 37.84 -1.88 6.74
C PHE A 637 38.20 -0.90 5.63
N LEU A 638 37.47 -0.99 4.53
CA LEU A 638 37.86 -0.41 3.24
C LEU A 638 36.90 0.67 2.76
N SER A 639 35.60 0.52 3.09
CA SER A 639 34.53 1.39 2.61
C SER A 639 33.48 1.61 3.69
N MET A 640 32.86 2.78 3.72
CA MET A 640 31.80 3.10 4.67
C MET A 640 30.84 4.12 4.06
N ALA A 641 29.55 3.95 4.33
CA ALA A 641 28.53 4.95 4.03
C ALA A 641 27.42 4.92 5.08
N TRP A 642 27.01 6.10 5.55
CA TRP A 642 25.81 6.25 6.39
C TRP A 642 24.56 6.04 5.57
N ARG A 643 23.57 5.33 6.13
CA ARG A 643 22.21 5.37 5.60
C ARG A 643 21.70 6.82 5.70
N PRO A 644 20.95 7.35 4.72
CA PRO A 644 20.57 8.76 4.68
C PRO A 644 19.85 9.28 5.93
N ASP A 645 19.06 8.43 6.60
CA ASP A 645 18.38 8.78 7.85
C ASP A 645 19.30 8.79 9.09
N GLY A 646 20.56 8.39 8.93
CA GLY A 646 21.55 8.33 10.01
C GLY A 646 21.33 7.18 10.99
N SER A 647 20.46 6.21 10.70
CA SER A 647 20.17 5.08 11.59
C SER A 647 21.40 4.19 11.83
N TYR A 648 22.20 3.93 10.80
CA TYR A 648 23.48 3.22 10.92
C TYR A 648 24.43 3.50 9.75
N ALA A 649 25.71 3.23 9.97
CA ALA A 649 26.74 3.17 8.94
C ALA A 649 26.92 1.73 8.45
N LEU A 650 26.93 1.52 7.13
CA LEU A 650 27.32 0.25 6.51
C LEU A 650 28.82 0.28 6.24
N ILE A 651 29.55 -0.73 6.71
CA ILE A 651 31.01 -0.83 6.64
C ILE A 651 31.39 -2.09 5.86
N GLY A 652 32.07 -1.90 4.73
CA GLY A 652 32.61 -2.98 3.90
C GLY A 652 34.11 -3.15 4.10
N GLY A 653 34.55 -4.40 4.12
CA GLY A 653 35.94 -4.79 4.37
C GLY A 653 36.48 -5.86 3.44
N SER A 654 37.67 -6.35 3.77
CA SER A 654 38.36 -7.40 3.01
C SER A 654 37.69 -8.76 3.14
N GLY A 655 37.74 -9.58 2.09
CA GLY A 655 37.34 -10.99 2.16
C GLY A 655 35.84 -11.22 2.41
N GLY A 656 34.98 -10.29 1.99
CA GLY A 656 33.54 -10.37 2.18
C GLY A 656 33.03 -9.82 3.50
N ALA A 657 33.89 -9.22 4.33
CA ALA A 657 33.49 -8.65 5.61
C ALA A 657 32.54 -7.47 5.40
N LEU A 658 31.36 -7.52 6.04
CA LEU A 658 30.33 -6.48 5.96
C LEU A 658 29.69 -6.29 7.34
N PHE A 659 29.52 -5.04 7.77
CA PHE A 659 29.05 -4.70 9.12
C PHE A 659 28.11 -3.50 9.11
N THR A 660 27.26 -3.40 10.13
CA THR A 660 26.54 -2.17 10.48
C THR A 660 27.07 -1.59 11.78
N TYR A 661 27.00 -0.27 11.92
CA TYR A 661 27.26 0.41 13.18
C TYR A 661 26.18 1.46 13.46
N ASN A 662 25.44 1.32 14.56
CA ASN A 662 24.28 2.16 14.89
C ASN A 662 24.60 3.34 15.83
N GLY A 663 25.87 3.61 16.11
CA GLY A 663 26.30 4.62 17.09
C GLY A 663 26.75 4.06 18.43
N THR A 664 26.42 2.79 18.71
CA THR A 664 26.77 2.08 19.94
C THR A 664 27.42 0.73 19.63
N THR A 665 26.80 -0.07 18.75
CA THR A 665 27.19 -1.46 18.51
C THR A 665 27.59 -1.67 17.06
N ILE A 666 28.67 -2.42 16.83
CA ILE A 666 29.04 -2.96 15.51
C ILE A 666 28.50 -4.39 15.37
N THR A 667 27.80 -4.66 14.27
CA THR A 667 27.15 -5.95 14.01
C THR A 667 27.57 -6.48 12.65
N GLN A 668 27.96 -7.75 12.57
CA GLN A 668 28.34 -8.37 11.29
C GLN A 668 27.10 -8.81 10.49
N ILE A 669 27.09 -8.48 9.20
CA ILE A 669 26.14 -9.00 8.23
C ILE A 669 26.79 -10.20 7.53
N ARG A 670 26.07 -11.31 7.41
CA ARG A 670 26.54 -12.48 6.69
C ARG A 670 26.50 -12.22 5.18
N SER A 671 27.66 -11.97 4.58
CA SER A 671 27.81 -11.95 3.13
C SER A 671 28.05 -13.36 2.59
N PRO A 672 27.28 -13.84 1.59
CA PRO A 672 27.59 -15.10 0.90
C PRO A 672 28.79 -14.97 -0.06
N TYR A 673 29.31 -13.76 -0.24
CA TYR A 673 30.40 -13.45 -1.17
C TYR A 673 31.69 -13.10 -0.42
N ALA A 674 32.80 -13.72 -0.84
CA ALA A 674 34.12 -13.56 -0.22
C ALA A 674 34.99 -12.45 -0.86
N VAL A 675 34.39 -11.50 -1.58
CA VAL A 675 35.11 -10.42 -2.26
C VAL A 675 35.25 -9.19 -1.38
N SER A 676 36.33 -8.43 -1.57
CA SER A 676 36.54 -7.18 -0.83
C SER A 676 35.63 -6.08 -1.36
N PHE A 677 34.84 -5.47 -0.48
CA PHE A 677 34.02 -4.30 -0.81
C PHE A 677 34.88 -3.03 -0.74
N ARG A 678 35.10 -2.39 -1.89
CA ARG A 678 36.01 -1.24 -2.06
C ARG A 678 35.33 0.10 -1.93
N ALA A 679 34.05 0.20 -2.28
CA ALA A 679 33.25 1.40 -2.06
C ALA A 679 31.77 1.03 -1.86
N ILE A 680 31.07 1.87 -1.11
CA ILE A 680 29.65 1.72 -0.77
C ILE A 680 28.97 3.08 -1.00
N SER A 681 27.78 3.08 -1.57
CA SER A 681 26.94 4.27 -1.67
C SER A 681 25.47 3.90 -1.53
N TRP A 682 24.77 4.59 -0.63
CA TRP A 682 23.32 4.45 -0.44
C TRP A 682 22.57 5.23 -1.52
N ALA A 683 21.47 4.66 -2.00
CA ALA A 683 20.45 5.43 -2.71
C ALA A 683 19.91 6.52 -1.77
N PRO A 684 19.54 7.73 -2.27
CA PRO A 684 19.11 8.83 -1.42
C PRO A 684 17.85 8.54 -0.57
N ASP A 685 16.99 7.64 -1.03
CA ASP A 685 15.80 7.17 -0.31
C ASP A 685 16.14 6.23 0.87
N GLY A 686 17.39 5.76 0.96
CA GLY A 686 17.86 4.83 1.98
C GLY A 686 17.26 3.42 1.89
N SER A 687 16.63 3.05 0.77
CA SER A 687 16.03 1.73 0.58
C SER A 687 17.08 0.66 0.27
N GLN A 688 18.14 1.05 -0.46
CA GLN A 688 19.18 0.15 -0.95
C GLN A 688 20.56 0.82 -0.99
N ALA A 689 21.62 0.02 -0.93
CA ALA A 689 23.00 0.46 -1.14
C ALA A 689 23.69 -0.33 -2.25
N LEU A 690 24.49 0.33 -3.05
CA LEU A 690 25.42 -0.31 -3.99
C LEU A 690 26.76 -0.56 -3.31
N LEU A 691 27.30 -1.76 -3.52
CA LEU A 691 28.63 -2.16 -3.09
C LEU A 691 29.42 -2.61 -4.30
N VAL A 692 30.65 -2.11 -4.44
CA VAL A 692 31.54 -2.50 -5.54
C VAL A 692 32.84 -3.09 -5.01
N GLY A 693 33.47 -3.94 -5.80
CA GLY A 693 34.70 -4.60 -5.41
C GLY A 693 35.55 -5.09 -6.58
N TYR A 694 36.43 -6.03 -6.26
CA TYR A 694 37.32 -6.63 -7.24
C TYR A 694 36.61 -7.53 -8.25
N PHE A 695 37.26 -7.76 -9.39
CA PHE A 695 36.77 -8.63 -10.46
C PHE A 695 35.39 -8.22 -11.01
N GLY A 696 35.16 -6.91 -11.13
CA GLY A 696 33.90 -6.36 -11.62
C GLY A 696 32.73 -6.58 -10.69
N ALA A 697 32.94 -6.93 -9.42
CA ALA A 697 31.85 -7.28 -8.53
C ALA A 697 30.98 -6.06 -8.18
N ILE A 698 29.68 -6.18 -8.41
CA ILE A 698 28.65 -5.19 -8.11
C ILE A 698 27.55 -5.89 -7.33
N TYR A 699 27.17 -5.34 -6.18
CA TYR A 699 26.13 -5.87 -5.32
C TYR A 699 25.14 -4.80 -4.90
N LEU A 700 23.92 -5.23 -4.65
CA LEU A 700 22.83 -4.45 -4.10
C LEU A 700 22.49 -4.98 -2.71
N PHE A 701 22.56 -4.13 -1.70
CA PHE A 701 22.15 -4.43 -0.33
C PHE A 701 20.79 -3.80 -0.05
N ARG A 702 19.81 -4.59 0.35
CA ARG A 702 18.46 -4.12 0.69
C ARG A 702 18.33 -3.88 2.19
N TYR A 703 17.83 -2.72 2.58
CA TYR A 703 17.68 -2.35 3.99
C TYR A 703 16.72 -3.26 4.77
N LEU A 704 15.56 -3.60 4.19
CA LEU A 704 14.43 -4.23 4.92
C LEU A 704 14.77 -5.59 5.54
N ASP A 705 15.53 -6.40 4.81
CA ASP A 705 15.85 -7.79 5.18
C ASP A 705 17.36 -8.07 5.21
N GLY A 706 18.19 -7.07 4.89
CA GLY A 706 19.63 -7.20 4.80
C GLY A 706 20.12 -8.07 3.64
N GLN A 707 19.27 -8.37 2.65
CA GLN A 707 19.62 -9.24 1.54
C GLN A 707 20.69 -8.58 0.63
N ILE A 708 21.68 -9.38 0.22
CA ILE A 708 22.74 -8.96 -0.71
C ILE A 708 22.58 -9.72 -2.04
N THR A 709 22.26 -8.98 -3.10
CA THR A 709 22.09 -9.53 -4.46
C THR A 709 23.27 -9.12 -5.33
N LYS A 710 23.89 -10.08 -6.03
CA LYS A 710 24.92 -9.79 -7.03
C LYS A 710 24.27 -9.34 -8.34
N LEU A 711 24.73 -8.21 -8.89
CA LEU A 711 24.29 -7.72 -10.19
C LEU A 711 25.23 -8.21 -11.31
N THR A 712 24.69 -8.35 -12.51
CA THR A 712 25.48 -8.69 -13.71
C THR A 712 26.36 -7.52 -14.09
N SER A 713 27.67 -7.74 -14.10
CA SER A 713 28.64 -6.71 -14.44
C SER A 713 29.12 -6.86 -15.89
N PRO A 714 29.15 -5.76 -16.69
CA PRO A 714 29.64 -5.81 -18.06
C PRO A 714 31.18 -5.86 -18.16
N THR A 715 31.89 -5.93 -17.04
CA THR A 715 33.35 -5.87 -16.97
C THR A 715 33.88 -6.79 -15.87
N SER A 716 35.12 -7.25 -16.03
CA SER A 716 35.88 -7.96 -15.00
C SER A 716 36.92 -7.06 -14.32
N ASN A 717 37.02 -5.78 -14.72
CA ASN A 717 37.94 -4.83 -14.11
C ASN A 717 37.59 -4.55 -12.65
N ASN A 718 38.59 -4.19 -11.85
CA ASN A 718 38.38 -3.86 -10.44
C ASN A 718 37.60 -2.55 -10.32
N LEU A 719 36.49 -2.56 -9.58
CA LEU A 719 35.71 -1.37 -9.27
C LEU A 719 36.12 -0.84 -7.90
N GLY A 720 36.52 0.43 -7.86
CA GLY A 720 37.09 1.09 -6.68
C GLY A 720 36.24 2.22 -6.12
N ALA A 721 35.27 2.72 -6.88
CA ALA A 721 34.45 3.86 -6.52
C ALA A 721 32.99 3.65 -6.93
N VAL A 722 32.06 4.10 -6.08
CA VAL A 722 30.64 4.19 -6.38
C VAL A 722 30.05 5.41 -5.70
N ALA A 723 29.16 6.11 -6.39
CA ALA A 723 28.35 7.17 -5.81
C ALA A 723 26.98 7.22 -6.48
N TRP A 724 25.92 7.28 -5.67
CA TRP A 724 24.59 7.65 -6.11
C TRP A 724 24.49 9.16 -6.33
N ASN A 725 23.80 9.56 -7.40
CA ASN A 725 23.41 10.94 -7.60
C ASN A 725 22.46 11.37 -6.45
N PRO A 726 22.66 12.53 -5.81
CA PRO A 726 21.78 13.03 -4.74
C PRO A 726 20.29 13.10 -5.10
N THR A 727 19.97 13.26 -6.39
CA THR A 727 18.59 13.26 -6.90
C THR A 727 17.96 11.87 -6.97
N GLY A 728 18.75 10.79 -6.83
CA GLY A 728 18.27 9.41 -6.98
C GLY A 728 18.06 9.00 -8.44
N SER A 729 18.60 9.74 -9.40
CA SER A 729 18.40 9.47 -10.83
C SER A 729 19.27 8.34 -11.38
N TYR A 730 20.51 8.20 -10.89
CA TYR A 730 21.43 7.11 -11.26
C TYR A 730 22.61 7.05 -10.28
N ALA A 731 23.39 5.98 -10.35
CA ALA A 731 24.70 5.86 -9.71
C ALA A 731 25.81 5.68 -10.74
N LEU A 732 26.99 6.20 -10.43
CA LEU A 732 28.22 5.92 -11.18
C LEU A 732 29.09 4.93 -10.43
N LEU A 733 29.66 3.98 -11.15
CA LEU A 733 30.63 3.01 -10.65
C LEU A 733 31.89 3.10 -11.50
N ALA A 734 33.06 3.22 -10.88
CA ALA A 734 34.30 3.45 -11.62
C ALA A 734 35.47 2.66 -11.02
N GLY A 735 36.50 2.43 -11.83
CA GLY A 735 37.61 1.58 -11.44
C GLY A 735 38.79 1.57 -12.40
N SER A 736 39.44 0.41 -12.52
CA SER A 736 40.60 0.21 -13.39
C SER A 736 40.21 -0.02 -14.86
N GLY A 737 41.18 0.03 -15.77
CA GLY A 737 40.98 -0.39 -17.16
C GLY A 737 39.99 0.50 -17.92
N GLY A 738 40.04 1.82 -17.68
CA GLY A 738 39.17 2.77 -18.38
C GLY A 738 37.67 2.67 -18.03
N THR A 739 37.31 1.95 -16.97
CA THR A 739 35.92 1.57 -16.69
C THR A 739 35.16 2.65 -15.90
N ILE A 740 34.08 3.13 -16.50
CA ILE A 740 33.01 3.90 -15.85
C ILE A 740 31.68 3.28 -16.27
N LEU A 741 30.82 2.98 -15.29
CA LEU A 741 29.50 2.40 -15.47
C LEU A 741 28.45 3.35 -14.88
N LYS A 742 27.25 3.31 -15.45
CA LYS A 742 26.05 4.01 -14.98
C LYS A 742 24.98 2.98 -14.63
N TYR A 743 24.44 3.08 -13.42
CA TYR A 743 23.32 2.26 -12.95
C TYR A 743 22.08 3.14 -12.77
N ASP A 744 20.99 2.83 -13.45
CA ASP A 744 19.73 3.61 -13.41
C ASP A 744 18.72 3.11 -12.36
N GLY A 745 19.14 2.16 -11.51
CA GLY A 745 18.24 1.46 -10.57
C GLY A 745 17.80 0.09 -11.05
N THR A 746 17.97 -0.23 -12.33
CA THR A 746 17.62 -1.54 -12.93
C THR A 746 18.76 -2.09 -13.80
N ASN A 747 19.29 -1.26 -14.71
CA ASN A 747 20.26 -1.65 -15.73
C ASN A 747 21.63 -1.02 -15.46
N ILE A 748 22.68 -1.72 -15.90
CA ILE A 748 24.07 -1.23 -15.86
C ILE A 748 24.56 -1.00 -17.28
N GLN A 749 24.97 0.22 -17.57
CA GLN A 749 25.47 0.65 -18.88
C GLN A 749 26.91 1.15 -18.78
N THR A 750 27.73 0.86 -19.79
CA THR A 750 29.10 1.39 -19.88
C THR A 750 29.08 2.82 -20.40
N VAL A 751 29.76 3.73 -19.70
CA VAL A 751 30.00 5.11 -20.19
C VAL A 751 31.20 5.07 -21.14
N ASN A 752 31.09 5.72 -22.29
CA ASN A 752 32.17 5.77 -23.27
C ASN A 752 33.34 6.62 -22.75
N THR A 753 34.50 6.00 -22.57
CA THR A 753 35.74 6.65 -22.10
C THR A 753 36.81 6.77 -23.19
N ALA A 754 36.52 6.30 -24.41
CA ALA A 754 37.48 6.26 -25.51
C ALA A 754 37.96 7.68 -25.86
N GLY A 755 39.28 7.88 -25.82
CA GLY A 755 39.91 9.17 -26.13
C GLY A 755 39.77 10.24 -25.04
N VAL A 756 39.08 9.97 -23.93
CA VAL A 756 38.90 10.95 -22.83
C VAL A 756 40.09 10.93 -21.86
N TYR A 757 40.56 9.74 -21.49
CA TYR A 757 41.75 9.57 -20.63
C TYR A 757 42.45 8.23 -20.89
N ASN A 758 43.66 8.07 -20.35
CA ASN A 758 44.42 6.83 -20.49
C ASN A 758 43.79 5.70 -19.65
N SER A 759 43.35 4.62 -20.30
CA SER A 759 42.69 3.48 -19.68
C SER A 759 43.57 2.71 -18.68
N SER A 760 44.89 2.93 -18.66
CA SER A 760 45.78 2.37 -17.64
C SER A 760 45.61 3.04 -16.26
N LEU A 761 44.98 4.22 -16.20
CA LEU A 761 44.76 4.94 -14.95
C LEU A 761 43.51 4.40 -14.24
N THR A 762 43.61 4.29 -12.91
CA THR A 762 42.48 3.86 -12.06
C THR A 762 41.73 5.07 -11.52
N ILE A 763 40.41 5.08 -11.67
CA ILE A 763 39.54 6.02 -10.94
C ILE A 763 39.32 5.48 -9.52
N ARG A 764 39.56 6.33 -8.52
CA ARG A 764 39.57 5.95 -7.10
C ARG A 764 38.41 6.52 -6.31
N SER A 765 37.81 7.62 -6.75
CA SER A 765 36.66 8.24 -6.10
C SER A 765 35.73 8.88 -7.12
N VAL A 766 34.44 8.81 -6.82
CA VAL A 766 33.36 9.51 -7.51
C VAL A 766 32.62 10.30 -6.44
N SER A 767 32.36 11.59 -6.69
CA SER A 767 31.65 12.47 -5.77
C SER A 767 30.77 13.41 -6.56
N PHE A 768 29.45 13.35 -6.33
CA PHE A 768 28.51 14.29 -6.95
C PHE A 768 28.57 15.64 -6.25
N ASP A 769 28.39 16.70 -7.03
CA ASP A 769 28.13 18.02 -6.45
C ASP A 769 26.83 17.98 -5.62
N PRO A 770 26.64 18.86 -4.63
CA PRO A 770 25.48 18.81 -3.75
C PRO A 770 24.13 18.91 -4.47
N SER A 771 24.06 19.55 -5.65
CA SER A 771 22.83 19.63 -6.44
C SER A 771 22.56 18.38 -7.29
N GLY A 772 23.56 17.51 -7.47
CA GLY A 772 23.49 16.35 -8.35
C GLY A 772 23.53 16.69 -9.85
N SER A 773 23.92 17.91 -10.20
CA SER A 773 24.06 18.36 -11.59
C SER A 773 25.20 17.68 -12.33
N TYR A 774 26.30 17.35 -11.63
CA TYR A 774 27.42 16.59 -12.20
C TYR A 774 28.21 15.82 -11.13
N ALA A 775 28.98 14.84 -11.58
CA ALA A 775 29.95 14.11 -10.76
C ALA A 775 31.37 14.58 -11.05
N LEU A 776 32.20 14.62 -10.01
CA LEU A 776 33.64 14.72 -10.08
C LEU A 776 34.24 13.33 -9.84
N LEU A 777 35.06 12.86 -10.79
CA LEU A 777 35.76 11.57 -10.71
C LEU A 777 37.26 11.84 -10.63
N VAL A 778 37.94 11.24 -9.66
CA VAL A 778 39.38 11.46 -9.42
C VAL A 778 40.15 10.15 -9.29
N GLY A 779 41.42 10.14 -9.69
CA GLY A 779 42.18 8.90 -9.77
C GLY A 779 43.70 9.06 -9.81
N ASP A 780 44.36 8.06 -10.38
CA ASP A 780 45.81 7.99 -10.51
C ASP A 780 46.41 9.15 -11.32
N SER A 781 47.67 9.49 -11.03
CA SER A 781 48.45 10.47 -11.80
C SER A 781 47.76 11.83 -11.99
N GLY A 782 47.02 12.30 -10.98
CA GLY A 782 46.30 13.57 -11.01
C GLY A 782 45.05 13.58 -11.88
N LEU A 783 44.56 12.43 -12.33
CA LEU A 783 43.34 12.33 -13.14
C LEU A 783 42.15 12.96 -12.40
N ALA A 784 41.49 13.90 -13.07
CA ALA A 784 40.23 14.49 -12.64
C ALA A 784 39.31 14.66 -13.84
N LEU A 785 38.06 14.18 -13.74
CA LEU A 785 37.04 14.22 -14.77
C LEU A 785 35.75 14.80 -14.21
N THR A 786 34.92 15.41 -15.05
CA THR A 786 33.53 15.73 -14.75
C THR A 786 32.57 14.93 -15.62
N TYR A 787 31.40 14.60 -15.06
CA TYR A 787 30.33 13.92 -15.77
C TYR A 787 28.98 14.57 -15.47
N ASP A 788 28.33 15.17 -16.47
CA ASP A 788 27.07 15.92 -16.32
C ASP A 788 25.80 15.04 -16.47
N GLY A 789 25.96 13.72 -16.54
CA GLY A 789 24.88 12.78 -16.86
C GLY A 789 24.92 12.26 -18.29
N THR A 790 25.61 12.97 -19.20
CA THR A 790 25.73 12.67 -20.63
C THR A 790 27.19 12.72 -21.10
N ASN A 791 27.91 13.80 -20.80
CA ASN A 791 29.25 14.08 -21.29
C ASN A 791 30.29 13.82 -20.21
N LEU A 792 31.36 13.12 -20.58
CA LEU A 792 32.54 12.93 -19.75
C LEU A 792 33.66 13.87 -20.23
N THR A 793 34.12 14.75 -19.34
CA THR A 793 35.13 15.78 -19.69
C THR A 793 36.37 15.62 -18.81
N THR A 794 37.55 15.69 -19.40
CA THR A 794 38.81 15.71 -18.63
C THR A 794 39.16 17.11 -18.16
N LEU A 795 39.58 17.24 -16.90
CA LEU A 795 40.11 18.48 -16.35
C LEU A 795 41.64 18.55 -16.52
N PRO A 796 42.23 19.76 -16.53
CA PRO A 796 43.69 19.91 -16.58
C PRO A 796 44.38 19.23 -15.40
N VAL A 797 45.46 18.50 -15.69
CA VAL A 797 46.29 17.84 -14.68
C VAL A 797 47.14 18.88 -13.95
N VAL A 798 46.93 19.04 -12.65
CA VAL A 798 47.66 20.02 -11.79
C VAL A 798 48.64 19.37 -10.82
N THR A 799 48.74 18.04 -10.82
CA THR A 799 49.66 17.25 -9.97
C THR A 799 49.90 15.88 -10.60
N SER A 800 51.03 15.25 -10.33
CA SER A 800 51.31 13.87 -10.74
C SER A 800 50.95 12.83 -9.67
N ASN A 801 50.50 13.27 -8.49
CA ASN A 801 50.15 12.40 -7.38
C ASN A 801 48.78 11.75 -7.59
N ALA A 802 48.58 10.54 -7.06
CA ALA A 802 47.28 9.88 -7.07
C ALA A 802 46.29 10.62 -6.14
N LEU A 803 45.05 10.78 -6.61
CA LEU A 803 43.93 11.39 -5.89
C LEU A 803 43.00 10.28 -5.36
N TYR A 804 42.59 10.37 -4.10
CA TYR A 804 41.91 9.27 -3.40
C TYR A 804 40.48 9.56 -2.98
N SER A 805 40.12 10.82 -2.68
CA SER A 805 38.80 11.16 -2.16
C SER A 805 38.47 12.63 -2.43
N ALA A 806 37.18 12.93 -2.62
CA ALA A 806 36.68 14.29 -2.81
C ALA A 806 35.42 14.53 -1.97
N SER A 807 35.33 15.70 -1.34
CA SER A 807 34.17 16.12 -0.53
C SER A 807 33.85 17.60 -0.77
N TRP A 808 32.57 17.94 -0.72
CA TRP A 808 32.08 19.27 -1.07
C TRP A 808 31.75 20.12 0.15
N SER A 809 32.02 21.42 0.05
CA SER A 809 31.57 22.43 1.03
C SER A 809 31.37 23.76 0.34
N SER A 810 30.21 24.38 0.57
CA SER A 810 29.83 25.68 -0.02
C SER A 810 30.07 25.76 -1.54
N GLY A 811 29.78 24.68 -2.28
CA GLY A 811 29.95 24.61 -3.74
C GLY A 811 31.38 24.40 -4.23
N ILE A 812 32.35 24.21 -3.32
CA ILE A 812 33.75 23.91 -3.63
C ILE A 812 34.02 22.44 -3.33
N ALA A 813 34.57 21.71 -4.30
CA ALA A 813 35.07 20.35 -4.06
C ALA A 813 36.51 20.41 -3.52
N TYR A 814 36.77 19.70 -2.44
CA TYR A 814 38.10 19.52 -1.86
C TYR A 814 38.55 18.10 -2.12
N ILE A 815 39.69 17.94 -2.77
CA ILE A 815 40.19 16.66 -3.27
C ILE A 815 41.53 16.38 -2.59
N VAL A 816 41.67 15.20 -2.01
CA VAL A 816 42.89 14.81 -1.29
C VAL A 816 43.61 13.66 -2.00
N GLY A 817 44.95 13.69 -1.94
CA GLY A 817 45.82 12.75 -2.64
C GLY A 817 47.08 12.37 -1.86
N GLY A 818 47.96 11.61 -2.51
CA GLY A 818 49.27 11.24 -1.96
C GLY A 818 50.19 12.43 -1.72
N GLN A 819 51.23 12.27 -0.89
CA GLN A 819 52.28 13.28 -0.67
C GLN A 819 51.75 14.67 -0.29
N GLY A 820 50.75 14.71 0.60
CA GLY A 820 50.13 15.94 1.10
C GLY A 820 49.30 16.71 0.09
N THR A 821 48.94 16.09 -1.03
CA THR A 821 48.19 16.75 -2.11
C THR A 821 46.80 17.15 -1.63
N LEU A 822 46.49 18.43 -1.72
CA LEU A 822 45.16 19.01 -1.57
C LEU A 822 44.86 19.86 -2.81
N LEU A 823 43.74 19.57 -3.48
CA LEU A 823 43.24 20.35 -4.60
C LEU A 823 41.86 20.91 -4.26
N THR A 824 41.51 22.02 -4.92
CA THR A 824 40.15 22.57 -4.91
C THR A 824 39.60 22.63 -6.32
N TYR A 825 38.30 22.36 -6.45
CA TYR A 825 37.57 22.52 -7.69
C TYR A 825 36.37 23.44 -7.47
N SER A 826 36.33 24.54 -8.20
CA SER A 826 35.25 25.52 -8.16
C SER A 826 35.14 26.26 -9.48
N GLY A 827 33.92 26.55 -9.93
CA GLY A 827 33.68 27.30 -11.17
C GLY A 827 34.33 26.71 -12.43
N GLY A 828 34.50 25.38 -12.49
CA GLY A 828 35.16 24.70 -13.61
C GLY A 828 36.69 24.62 -13.53
N VAL A 829 37.31 25.18 -12.48
CA VAL A 829 38.76 25.28 -12.36
C VAL A 829 39.27 24.37 -11.25
N LEU A 830 40.25 23.52 -11.58
CA LEU A 830 40.99 22.70 -10.64
C LEU A 830 42.29 23.42 -10.22
N SER A 831 42.51 23.59 -8.92
CA SER A 831 43.66 24.32 -8.36
C SER A 831 44.39 23.50 -7.30
N SER A 832 45.72 23.63 -7.24
CA SER A 832 46.53 23.01 -6.19
C SER A 832 46.70 23.93 -4.99
N VAL A 833 46.61 23.36 -3.78
CA VAL A 833 46.86 24.04 -2.51
C VAL A 833 48.13 23.49 -1.88
N GLN A 834 49.05 24.38 -1.54
CA GLN A 834 50.27 24.02 -0.81
C GLN A 834 49.96 23.73 0.66
N THR A 835 50.14 22.47 1.08
CA THR A 835 49.91 22.05 2.47
C THR A 835 51.19 22.05 3.31
N GLY A 836 52.37 21.93 2.67
CA GLY A 836 53.66 21.76 3.36
C GLY A 836 53.82 20.39 4.06
N LEU A 837 52.92 19.45 3.80
CA LEU A 837 52.91 18.11 4.39
C LEU A 837 53.30 17.07 3.35
N ASN A 838 53.89 15.96 3.80
CA ASN A 838 54.23 14.81 2.94
C ASN A 838 53.35 13.57 3.22
N SER A 839 52.25 13.73 3.96
CA SER A 839 51.38 12.61 4.36
C SER A 839 50.50 12.13 3.21
N GLY A 840 50.35 10.82 3.03
CA GLY A 840 49.47 10.25 2.01
C GLY A 840 48.00 10.34 2.41
N PHE A 841 47.30 11.42 2.09
CA PHE A 841 45.87 11.53 2.38
C PHE A 841 45.04 10.46 1.63
N ARG A 842 43.98 9.98 2.27
CA ARG A 842 43.14 8.86 1.79
C ARG A 842 41.65 9.18 1.80
N GLY A 843 41.15 9.88 2.82
CA GLY A 843 39.74 10.24 2.94
C GLY A 843 39.55 11.66 3.41
N ILE A 844 38.48 12.31 2.93
CA ILE A 844 38.05 13.64 3.37
C ILE A 844 36.53 13.66 3.54
N ALA A 845 36.04 14.30 4.60
CA ALA A 845 34.61 14.57 4.77
C ALA A 845 34.36 15.87 5.54
N TRP A 846 33.62 16.79 4.92
CA TRP A 846 33.11 17.99 5.56
C TRP A 846 32.04 17.66 6.60
N ARG A 847 32.11 18.34 7.75
CA ARG A 847 31.05 18.26 8.75
C ARG A 847 29.77 18.90 8.19
N PRO A 848 28.62 18.20 8.20
CA PRO A 848 27.32 18.79 7.88
C PRO A 848 27.05 20.00 8.76
N SER A 849 26.43 21.04 8.19
CA SER A 849 26.07 22.29 8.85
C SER A 849 24.92 22.14 9.82
#